data_AF-A0A2E8ETW2-F1
#
_entry.id   AF-A0A2E8ETW2-F1
#
_cell.length_a   1.000
_cell.length_b   1.000
_cell.length_c   1.000
_cell.angle_alpha   90.00
_cell.angle_beta   90.00
_cell.angle_gamma   90.00
#
_symmetry.space_group_name_H-M   'P 1'
#
loop_
_entity.id
_entity.type
_entity.pdbx_description
1 polymer ?
#
loop_
_entity_poly.entity_id
_entity_poly.type
_entity_poly.pdbx_seq_one_letter_code
_entity_poly.pdbx_strand_id
1 'polypeptide(L)'
;MTWIDKTYSLDRKEAISHWIIKHLWKGPDEITHLLQKKSDQKVAASTLQFLLLFVGFNIIFTDVESLDNVSGYFNWLHSHYFKNNWDLNPEIEKLLFQKTNFFVKQLVFDVEKEDKKSIEIWLRILASVLSNLPVKMLDFLLSEKDINDVFSKYLDRTITISENLKIPSSVWKQWAFESIEKGTGKKLQKNLKNYSFTILWQESSLFLAGLCVDFKSEDDKKFKRTHLEPLIKLFHPNSEIRKQFLNELAPYLKISPEKHKKYEEGFTDENDYKKTAKEIEEEAGSSWAYYWGRTADFVKAQIEMGEDLFFPKNPAIFKNYYSLPNRAFENSSEFSEEWNSFVQKKIEMDGIKKALTDILNFPFGNKIALSELLKTVIREEKEHLKDVIDFVSEKALVSSNPVVLQNCLDILLAFQESGPSEKGEIQSILEKLLNPELCKDISELHSLYDFYVTALQFAWSMMKGNNVFKKYSDKEKIIWVYAYAGAMVDVFDNLRKEHNFIFNHSELSKWFIDRAKEQRKDLFENTYNQFLEVSHPEKSSLVRTVISGTLTIILKHKEKLAWFSKELSGKLLNIAKALPKGEIKGSEEIIKPFKLTKNFYGSFFTGNPLIKIKESIEFFNKEPLESFEDADRNAIEKIKSYDLEMILINTLQKIKNVNPCDILDIMCLNIALSEPVAQSNDKLLKDVVTRLDISKFTKEIDFAFACRVLALCVLASSNEDIKKQAIDKLTISFLKEASEIAHYWAILEAVNLIYSNSNAENPAQEFYKWLDEVISKQQCRIPEELYEVIISLSWQTPLSQQQGLAEVKSKLSLIL
;
A
#
# COMPACT_ATOMS: atom_id res chain seq x y z
N MET A 1 22.85 25.47 13.35
CA MET A 1 21.98 26.58 13.80
C MET A 1 20.50 26.30 13.52
N THR A 2 20.11 25.85 12.32
CA THR A 2 18.71 25.56 11.94
C THR A 2 17.96 24.56 12.85
N TRP A 3 18.61 23.49 13.30
CA TRP A 3 17.96 22.49 14.18
C TRP A 3 17.69 23.00 15.60
N ILE A 4 18.44 24.01 16.06
CA ILE A 4 18.30 24.63 17.39
C ILE A 4 17.24 25.74 17.35
N ASP A 5 16.92 26.27 16.18
CA ASP A 5 15.93 27.32 16.01
C ASP A 5 14.51 26.79 16.27
N LYS A 6 13.86 27.31 17.30
CA LYS A 6 12.50 26.92 17.72
C LYS A 6 11.41 27.49 16.79
N THR A 7 11.75 28.41 15.88
CA THR A 7 10.79 29.04 14.95
C THR A 7 10.50 28.19 13.70
N TYR A 8 11.36 27.21 13.38
CA TYR A 8 11.15 26.31 12.26
C TYR A 8 10.43 25.02 12.69
N SER A 9 9.46 24.58 11.88
CA SER A 9 8.85 23.25 12.01
C SER A 9 9.86 22.15 11.68
N LEU A 10 9.59 20.92 12.13
CA LEU A 10 10.44 19.75 11.86
C LEU A 10 10.64 19.55 10.35
N ASP A 11 9.56 19.57 9.56
CA ASP A 11 9.62 19.44 8.09
C ASP A 11 10.54 20.48 7.44
N ARG A 12 10.49 21.73 7.94
CA ARG A 12 11.32 22.82 7.43
C ARG A 12 12.79 22.65 7.83
N LYS A 13 13.06 22.15 9.04
CA LYS A 13 14.42 21.80 9.50
C LYS A 13 15.02 20.69 8.64
N GLU A 14 14.24 19.66 8.34
CA GLU A 14 14.65 18.54 7.48
C GLU A 14 14.91 19.00 6.05
N ALA A 15 14.01 19.78 5.46
CA ALA A 15 14.15 20.30 4.10
C ALA A 15 15.40 21.17 3.93
N ILE A 16 15.64 22.11 4.85
CA ILE A 16 16.84 22.96 4.82
C ILE A 16 18.11 22.13 4.97
N SER A 17 18.09 21.13 5.84
CA SER A 17 19.27 20.27 6.07
C SER A 17 19.58 19.37 4.90
N HIS A 18 18.54 18.87 4.22
CA HIS A 18 18.67 18.14 2.98
C HIS A 18 19.29 19.01 1.89
N TRP A 19 18.84 20.26 1.77
CA TRP A 19 19.39 21.24 0.84
C TRP A 19 20.87 21.56 1.14
N ILE A 20 21.23 21.81 2.39
CA ILE A 20 22.63 22.11 2.81
C ILE A 20 23.55 20.93 2.47
N ILE A 21 23.18 19.70 2.85
CA ILE A 21 24.02 18.52 2.59
C ILE A 21 24.12 18.23 1.09
N LYS A 22 23.06 18.50 0.32
CA LYS A 22 23.05 18.19 -1.12
C LYS A 22 23.75 19.26 -1.97
N HIS A 23 23.78 20.53 -1.54
CA HIS A 23 24.15 21.66 -2.41
C HIS A 23 25.29 22.53 -1.87
N LEU A 24 25.42 22.66 -0.55
CA LEU A 24 26.51 23.41 0.07
C LEU A 24 27.65 22.51 0.55
N TRP A 25 27.33 21.28 0.96
CA TRP A 25 28.33 20.31 1.38
C TRP A 25 28.98 19.66 0.15
N LYS A 26 30.06 20.26 -0.37
CA LYS A 26 30.86 19.75 -1.51
C LYS A 26 31.68 18.49 -1.20
N GLY A 27 31.23 17.70 -0.24
CA GLY A 27 31.65 16.32 -0.02
C GLY A 27 33.18 16.08 -0.07
N PRO A 28 33.64 14.98 -0.68
CA PRO A 28 35.03 14.55 -0.71
C PRO A 28 36.02 15.59 -1.26
N ASP A 29 35.61 16.50 -2.14
CA ASP A 29 36.53 17.43 -2.83
C ASP A 29 37.09 18.51 -1.89
N GLU A 30 36.37 18.84 -0.82
CA GLU A 30 36.83 19.78 0.23
C GLU A 30 37.53 19.09 1.42
N ILE A 31 37.60 17.76 1.48
CA ILE A 31 38.29 17.04 2.58
C ILE A 31 39.45 16.19 2.04
N THR A 32 39.47 15.90 0.75
CA THR A 32 40.58 15.19 0.08
C THR A 32 41.93 15.89 0.25
N HIS A 33 41.96 17.23 0.37
CA HIS A 33 43.19 17.97 0.67
C HIS A 33 43.64 17.87 2.14
N LEU A 34 42.74 17.51 3.07
CA LEU A 34 43.04 17.23 4.48
C LEU A 34 43.48 15.78 4.71
N LEU A 35 43.19 14.88 3.77
CA LEU A 35 43.56 13.46 3.83
C LEU A 35 44.94 13.27 3.19
N GLN A 36 45.99 13.20 4.01
CA GLN A 36 47.40 13.27 3.60
C GLN A 36 47.94 12.16 2.65
N LYS A 37 47.11 11.26 2.13
CA LYS A 37 47.42 10.27 1.07
C LYS A 37 46.13 9.93 0.35
N LYS A 38 46.21 9.36 -0.87
CA LYS A 38 45.08 8.70 -1.58
C LYS A 38 44.37 7.78 -0.57
N SER A 39 43.34 8.30 0.08
CA SER A 39 42.62 7.59 1.11
C SER A 39 41.66 6.65 0.41
N ASP A 40 41.52 5.45 0.95
CA ASP A 40 40.48 4.53 0.53
C ASP A 40 39.14 5.28 0.62
N GLN A 41 38.34 5.28 -0.46
CA GLN A 41 37.07 6.01 -0.57
C GLN A 41 36.14 5.72 0.63
N LYS A 42 36.27 4.52 1.22
CA LYS A 42 35.55 4.10 2.43
C LYS A 42 35.92 4.88 3.69
N VAL A 43 37.19 5.26 3.84
CA VAL A 43 37.69 6.06 4.97
C VAL A 43 37.24 7.51 4.85
N ALA A 44 37.24 8.05 3.63
CA ALA A 44 36.70 9.39 3.36
C ALA A 44 35.19 9.44 3.63
N ALA A 45 34.43 8.45 3.14
CA ALA A 45 32.99 8.35 3.36
C ALA A 45 32.62 8.19 4.84
N SER A 46 33.31 7.32 5.60
CA SER A 46 33.06 7.19 7.04
C SER A 46 33.45 8.45 7.82
N THR A 47 34.48 9.19 7.40
CA THR A 47 34.87 10.46 8.02
C THR A 47 33.82 11.55 7.77
N LEU A 48 33.25 11.61 6.57
CA LEU A 48 32.13 12.50 6.24
C LEU A 48 30.89 12.19 7.09
N GLN A 49 30.52 10.92 7.21
CA GLN A 49 29.38 10.52 8.05
C GLN A 49 29.63 10.81 9.53
N PHE A 50 30.87 10.67 10.00
CA PHE A 50 31.25 11.04 11.37
C PHE A 50 31.08 12.55 11.61
N LEU A 51 31.47 13.41 10.67
CA LEU A 51 31.28 14.86 10.78
C LEU A 51 29.79 15.24 10.86
N LEU A 52 28.92 14.54 10.13
CA LEU A 52 27.48 14.75 10.22
C LEU A 52 26.93 14.29 11.58
N LEU A 53 27.37 13.14 12.10
CA LEU A 53 27.02 12.73 13.47
C LEU A 53 27.48 13.77 14.50
N PHE A 54 28.69 14.30 14.34
CA PHE A 54 29.27 15.31 15.23
C PHE A 54 28.40 16.58 15.32
N VAL A 55 27.70 16.96 14.26
CA VAL A 55 26.71 18.06 14.33
C VAL A 55 25.62 17.76 15.35
N GLY A 56 25.12 16.52 15.43
CA GLY A 56 24.15 16.10 16.43
C GLY A 56 24.68 16.20 17.86
N PHE A 57 25.95 15.85 18.08
CA PHE A 57 26.62 16.08 19.36
C PHE A 57 26.69 17.58 19.70
N ASN A 58 27.03 18.45 18.73
CA ASN A 58 27.12 19.90 18.94
C ASN A 58 25.77 20.59 19.20
N ILE A 59 24.67 20.08 18.65
CA ILE A 59 23.32 20.62 18.92
C ILE A 59 23.05 20.62 20.43
N ILE A 60 23.39 19.52 21.13
CA ILE A 60 23.21 19.42 22.58
C ILE A 60 24.16 20.33 23.36
N PHE A 61 25.42 20.44 22.94
CA PHE A 61 26.38 21.34 23.58
C PHE A 61 25.99 22.82 23.46
N THR A 62 25.21 23.16 22.43
CA THR A 62 24.78 24.54 22.14
C THR A 62 23.43 24.87 22.79
N ASP A 63 22.50 23.92 22.91
CA ASP A 63 21.20 24.09 23.57
C ASP A 63 20.76 22.79 24.27
N VAL A 64 21.07 22.70 25.57
CA VAL A 64 20.81 21.51 26.41
C VAL A 64 19.31 21.22 26.56
N GLU A 65 18.43 22.19 26.36
CA GLU A 65 16.96 22.01 26.43
C GLU A 65 16.36 21.39 25.16
N SER A 66 17.15 21.22 24.09
CA SER A 66 16.68 20.83 22.76
C SER A 66 16.78 19.33 22.44
N LEU A 67 16.58 18.46 23.43
CA LEU A 67 16.72 17.00 23.28
C LEU A 67 15.85 16.41 22.15
N ASP A 68 14.65 16.93 21.94
CA ASP A 68 13.75 16.47 20.88
C ASP A 68 14.28 16.83 19.48
N ASN A 69 14.97 17.97 19.33
CA ASN A 69 15.60 18.35 18.07
C ASN A 69 16.77 17.43 17.72
N VAL A 70 17.43 16.87 18.73
CA VAL A 70 18.59 15.98 18.55
C VAL A 70 18.13 14.58 18.18
N SER A 71 17.08 14.10 18.85
CA SER A 71 16.38 12.87 18.45
C SER A 71 15.88 12.98 17.01
N GLY A 72 15.19 14.08 16.67
CA GLY A 72 14.74 14.37 15.31
C GLY A 72 15.90 14.39 14.31
N TYR A 73 17.00 15.07 14.63
CA TYR A 73 18.19 15.15 13.78
C TYR A 73 18.82 13.78 13.50
N PHE A 74 19.08 12.97 14.54
CA PHE A 74 19.69 11.66 14.37
C PHE A 74 18.78 10.67 13.64
N ASN A 75 17.47 10.71 13.92
CA ASN A 75 16.49 9.90 13.20
C ASN A 75 16.43 10.26 11.71
N TRP A 76 16.40 11.56 11.39
CA TRP A 76 16.44 12.06 10.03
C TRP A 76 17.74 11.64 9.32
N LEU A 77 18.89 11.88 9.96
CA LEU A 77 20.22 11.58 9.41
C LEU A 77 20.40 10.08 9.16
N HIS A 78 19.98 9.24 10.10
CA HIS A 78 20.03 7.79 9.94
C HIS A 78 19.12 7.32 8.80
N SER A 79 17.86 7.78 8.78
CA SER A 79 16.85 7.30 7.83
C SER A 79 17.12 7.74 6.39
N HIS A 80 17.66 8.94 6.20
CA HIS A 80 17.83 9.53 4.86
C HIS A 80 19.25 9.45 4.31
N TYR A 81 20.29 9.42 5.17
CA TYR A 81 21.69 9.50 4.72
C TYR A 81 22.54 8.27 5.02
N PHE A 82 22.32 7.60 6.15
CA PHE A 82 23.21 6.52 6.57
C PHE A 82 22.71 5.13 6.20
N LYS A 83 21.43 4.83 6.47
CA LYS A 83 20.89 3.47 6.37
C LYS A 83 21.15 2.80 5.02
N ASN A 84 20.78 3.47 3.92
CA ASN A 84 20.98 2.95 2.57
C ASN A 84 22.47 2.74 2.22
N ASN A 85 23.35 3.58 2.74
CA ASN A 85 24.78 3.48 2.46
C ASN A 85 25.44 2.37 3.27
N TRP A 86 25.03 2.18 4.53
CA TRP A 86 25.50 1.08 5.38
C TRP A 86 25.06 -0.27 4.85
N ASP A 87 23.81 -0.39 4.38
CA ASP A 87 23.27 -1.62 3.81
C ASP A 87 24.05 -2.05 2.55
N LEU A 88 24.50 -1.09 1.74
CA LEU A 88 25.31 -1.34 0.53
C LEU A 88 26.81 -1.48 0.82
N ASN A 89 27.29 -0.84 1.90
CA ASN A 89 28.71 -0.78 2.26
C ASN A 89 28.92 -0.99 3.79
N PRO A 90 28.79 -2.22 4.30
CA PRO A 90 28.86 -2.50 5.75
C PRO A 90 30.20 -2.11 6.41
N GLU A 91 31.29 -2.10 5.63
CA GLU A 91 32.61 -1.68 6.12
C GLU A 91 32.66 -0.18 6.50
N ILE A 92 31.84 0.66 5.86
CA ILE A 92 31.75 2.09 6.20
C ILE A 92 31.04 2.26 7.55
N GLU A 93 29.98 1.47 7.81
CA GLU A 93 29.28 1.41 9.10
C GLU A 93 30.26 1.04 10.22
N LYS A 94 31.06 -0.02 10.02
CA LYS A 94 32.07 -0.46 10.98
C LYS A 94 33.13 0.61 11.27
N LEU A 95 33.67 1.26 10.23
CA LEU A 95 34.66 2.33 10.38
C LEU A 95 34.09 3.56 11.10
N LEU A 96 32.83 3.90 10.81
CA LEU A 96 32.11 4.97 11.49
C LEU A 96 31.94 4.64 12.99
N PHE A 97 31.51 3.42 13.31
CA PHE A 97 31.32 2.98 14.69
C PHE A 97 32.63 3.05 15.48
N GLN A 98 33.75 2.63 14.86
CA GLN A 98 35.08 2.76 15.44
C GLN A 98 35.49 4.22 15.69
N LYS A 99 35.24 5.12 14.73
CA LYS A 99 35.51 6.56 14.87
C LYS A 99 34.67 7.19 15.99
N THR A 100 33.38 6.87 16.05
CA THR A 100 32.47 7.33 17.10
C THR A 100 32.91 6.81 18.47
N ASN A 101 33.30 5.53 18.57
CA ASN A 101 33.84 4.96 19.80
C ASN A 101 35.08 5.70 20.29
N PHE A 102 36.05 5.94 19.41
CA PHE A 102 37.24 6.70 19.74
C PHE A 102 36.89 8.11 20.25
N PHE A 103 35.99 8.81 19.57
CA PHE A 103 35.54 10.14 19.96
C PHE A 103 34.84 10.15 21.32
N VAL A 104 33.94 9.20 21.59
CA VAL A 104 33.24 9.09 22.87
C VAL A 104 34.23 8.78 24.00
N LYS A 105 35.20 7.89 23.80
CA LYS A 105 36.25 7.62 24.80
C LYS A 105 37.08 8.87 25.11
N GLN A 106 37.42 9.68 24.10
CA GLN A 106 38.11 10.96 24.31
C GLN A 106 37.26 11.95 25.10
N LEU A 107 35.98 12.08 24.77
CA LEU A 107 35.06 12.95 25.52
C LEU A 107 34.93 12.52 26.98
N VAL A 108 34.82 11.22 27.27
CA VAL A 108 34.80 10.72 28.66
C VAL A 108 36.09 11.09 29.38
N PHE A 109 37.24 10.83 28.75
CA PHE A 109 38.54 11.15 29.32
C PHE A 109 38.73 12.64 29.61
N ASP A 110 38.22 13.52 28.74
CA ASP A 110 38.29 14.96 28.94
C ASP A 110 37.31 15.44 30.03
N VAL A 111 36.10 14.89 30.09
CA VAL A 111 35.13 15.19 31.15
C VAL A 111 35.66 14.78 32.53
N GLU A 112 36.35 13.64 32.64
CA GLU A 112 36.94 13.17 33.91
C GLU A 112 38.02 14.09 34.50
N LYS A 113 38.52 15.06 33.73
CA LYS A 113 39.49 16.08 34.21
C LYS A 113 38.82 17.30 34.85
N GLU A 114 37.50 17.43 34.72
CA GLU A 114 36.71 18.54 35.30
C GLU A 114 36.46 18.34 36.81
N ASP A 115 35.90 19.34 37.48
CA ASP A 115 35.50 19.18 38.87
C ASP A 115 34.35 18.16 39.04
N LYS A 116 34.27 17.52 40.21
CA LYS A 116 33.30 16.44 40.50
C LYS A 116 31.84 16.77 40.19
N LYS A 117 31.41 18.03 40.37
CA LYS A 117 30.02 18.42 40.15
C LYS A 117 29.74 18.62 38.65
N SER A 118 30.71 19.17 37.92
CA SER A 118 30.66 19.32 36.47
C SER A 118 30.75 17.98 35.74
N ILE A 119 31.54 17.02 36.25
CA ILE A 119 31.61 15.64 35.73
C ILE A 119 30.22 15.00 35.62
N GLU A 120 29.42 15.06 36.69
CA GLU A 120 28.12 14.39 36.72
C GLU A 120 27.12 15.00 35.72
N ILE A 121 27.14 16.32 35.56
CA ILE A 121 26.29 17.04 34.61
C ILE A 121 26.70 16.68 33.18
N TRP A 122 27.99 16.72 32.87
CA TRP A 122 28.51 16.40 31.54
C TRP A 122 28.25 14.95 31.14
N LEU A 123 28.44 14.00 32.05
CA LEU A 123 28.13 12.59 31.77
C LEU A 123 26.63 12.35 31.53
N ARG A 124 25.73 13.06 32.22
CA ARG A 124 24.29 12.98 31.95
C ARG A 124 23.90 13.56 30.59
N ILE A 125 24.49 14.71 30.23
CA ILE A 125 24.28 15.33 28.92
C ILE A 125 24.76 14.38 27.81
N LEU A 126 25.97 13.82 27.95
CA LEU A 126 26.53 12.85 27.03
C LEU A 126 25.67 11.59 26.91
N ALA A 127 25.22 11.01 28.03
CA ALA A 127 24.30 9.88 28.02
C ALA A 127 23.02 10.19 27.25
N SER A 128 22.45 11.38 27.44
CA SER A 128 21.27 11.81 26.69
C SER A 128 21.53 11.84 25.17
N VAL A 129 22.68 12.36 24.73
CA VAL A 129 23.09 12.34 23.30
C VAL A 129 23.18 10.89 22.80
N LEU A 130 23.90 10.04 23.54
CA LEU A 130 24.14 8.65 23.16
C LEU A 130 22.84 7.85 23.07
N SER A 131 21.86 8.11 23.93
CA SER A 131 20.55 7.44 23.90
C SER A 131 19.75 7.69 22.60
N ASN A 132 20.10 8.74 21.85
CA ASN A 132 19.46 9.10 20.59
C ASN A 132 20.25 8.64 19.36
N LEU A 133 21.39 7.95 19.54
CA LEU A 133 22.09 7.32 18.43
C LEU A 133 21.30 6.11 17.88
N PRO A 134 21.55 5.71 16.61
CA PRO A 134 20.99 4.48 16.07
C PRO A 134 21.28 3.28 16.99
N VAL A 135 20.27 2.44 17.23
CA VAL A 135 20.33 1.34 18.22
C VAL A 135 21.57 0.47 18.04
N LYS A 136 21.91 0.10 16.79
CA LYS A 136 23.11 -0.70 16.49
C LYS A 136 24.42 -0.02 16.92
N MET A 137 24.51 1.30 16.74
CA MET A 137 25.69 2.08 17.13
C MET A 137 25.76 2.23 18.64
N LEU A 138 24.63 2.48 19.30
CA LEU A 138 24.56 2.53 20.76
C LEU A 138 24.94 1.19 21.39
N ASP A 139 24.40 0.08 20.89
CA ASP A 139 24.72 -1.27 21.35
C ASP A 139 26.21 -1.59 21.14
N PHE A 140 26.80 -1.15 20.00
CA PHE A 140 28.24 -1.27 19.76
C PHE A 140 29.06 -0.48 20.78
N LEU A 141 28.70 0.78 21.07
CA LEU A 141 29.39 1.59 22.07
C LEU A 141 29.29 0.99 23.48
N LEU A 142 28.14 0.42 23.84
CA LEU A 142 27.91 -0.22 25.14
C LEU A 142 28.49 -1.63 25.25
N SER A 143 28.93 -2.23 24.14
CA SER A 143 29.71 -3.47 24.19
C SER A 143 31.13 -3.26 24.72
N GLU A 144 31.63 -2.01 24.68
CA GLU A 144 32.91 -1.62 25.26
C GLU A 144 32.76 -1.38 26.76
N LYS A 145 33.47 -2.18 27.57
CA LYS A 145 33.38 -2.16 29.03
C LYS A 145 33.57 -0.76 29.63
N ASP A 146 34.57 -0.01 29.15
CA ASP A 146 34.90 1.32 29.68
C ASP A 146 33.78 2.34 29.48
N ILE A 147 33.05 2.26 28.35
CA ILE A 147 31.91 3.15 28.06
C ILE A 147 30.68 2.69 28.85
N ASN A 148 30.45 1.37 28.90
CA ASN A 148 29.32 0.79 29.62
C ASN A 148 29.38 1.07 31.12
N ASP A 149 30.55 0.94 31.75
CA ASP A 149 30.73 1.21 33.19
C ASP A 149 30.42 2.68 33.54
N VAL A 150 30.67 3.60 32.61
CA VAL A 150 30.40 5.04 32.78
C VAL A 150 28.93 5.38 32.53
N PHE A 151 28.33 4.86 31.46
CA PHE A 151 27.03 5.33 30.96
C PHE A 151 25.84 4.40 31.22
N SER A 152 26.04 3.13 31.59
CA SER A 152 24.94 2.19 31.86
C SER A 152 23.94 2.70 32.89
N LYS A 153 24.43 3.41 33.91
CA LYS A 153 23.60 4.08 34.95
C LYS A 153 22.81 5.31 34.47
N TYR A 154 23.11 5.83 33.29
CA TYR A 154 22.50 7.05 32.73
C TYR A 154 21.69 6.79 31.44
N LEU A 155 21.83 5.62 30.82
CA LEU A 155 21.29 5.26 29.51
C LEU A 155 20.03 4.38 29.55
N ASP A 156 19.32 4.33 30.67
CA ASP A 156 18.09 3.55 30.76
C ASP A 156 17.11 3.97 29.64
N ARG A 157 16.81 3.05 28.71
CA ARG A 157 15.74 3.23 27.72
C ARG A 157 14.50 3.65 28.48
N THR A 158 13.84 4.75 28.15
CA THR A 158 12.67 5.22 28.91
C THR A 158 11.37 5.03 28.14
N ILE A 159 10.29 4.69 28.85
CA ILE A 159 8.91 4.68 28.37
C ILE A 159 8.32 6.07 28.63
N THR A 160 7.93 6.76 27.56
CA THR A 160 7.31 8.08 27.65
C THR A 160 5.83 7.95 28.05
N ILE A 161 5.47 8.49 29.22
CA ILE A 161 4.09 8.53 29.73
C ILE A 161 3.43 9.87 29.37
N SER A 162 4.18 10.95 29.42
CA SER A 162 3.82 12.28 28.93
C SER A 162 5.08 13.02 28.44
N GLU A 163 4.92 14.19 27.80
CA GLU A 163 6.03 15.02 27.31
C GLU A 163 7.11 15.25 28.39
N ASN A 164 6.69 15.40 29.65
CA ASN A 164 7.59 15.68 30.78
C ASN A 164 7.88 14.46 31.68
N LEU A 165 7.24 13.31 31.44
CA LEU A 165 7.37 12.12 32.28
C LEU A 165 7.84 10.90 31.48
N LYS A 166 9.08 10.51 31.75
CA LYS A 166 9.74 9.34 31.17
C LYS A 166 10.14 8.36 32.29
N ILE A 167 9.79 7.08 32.13
CA ILE A 167 10.03 6.03 33.12
C ILE A 167 11.12 5.08 32.62
N PRO A 168 12.18 4.78 33.38
CA PRO A 168 13.16 3.77 32.99
C PRO A 168 12.50 2.42 32.64
N SER A 169 12.91 1.79 31.54
CA SER A 169 12.33 0.51 31.07
C SER A 169 12.54 -0.61 32.09
N SER A 170 13.62 -0.54 32.87
CA SER A 170 13.89 -1.44 33.99
C SER A 170 12.79 -1.34 35.06
N VAL A 171 12.46 -0.12 35.48
CA VAL A 171 11.39 0.20 36.44
C VAL A 171 10.02 -0.18 35.87
N TRP A 172 9.78 0.13 34.60
CA TRP A 172 8.53 -0.20 33.91
C TRP A 172 8.28 -1.71 33.86
N LYS A 173 9.30 -2.49 33.46
CA LYS A 173 9.23 -3.97 33.47
C LYS A 173 8.98 -4.52 34.86
N GLN A 174 9.64 -3.97 35.87
CA GLN A 174 9.39 -4.36 37.26
C GLN A 174 7.93 -4.12 37.65
N TRP A 175 7.37 -2.95 37.32
CA TRP A 175 5.97 -2.64 37.62
C TRP A 175 5.00 -3.57 36.91
N ALA A 176 5.28 -3.93 35.66
CA ALA A 176 4.48 -4.89 34.93
C ALA A 176 4.52 -6.27 35.58
N PHE A 177 5.69 -6.79 35.95
CA PHE A 177 5.83 -8.10 36.60
C PHE A 177 5.10 -8.15 37.95
N GLU A 178 5.31 -7.16 38.81
CA GLU A 178 4.61 -7.10 40.09
C GLU A 178 3.08 -7.00 39.92
N SER A 179 2.61 -6.29 38.89
CA SER A 179 1.18 -6.17 38.59
C SER A 179 0.59 -7.50 38.09
N ILE A 180 1.35 -8.24 37.28
CA ILE A 180 0.98 -9.58 36.81
C ILE A 180 0.89 -10.55 38.00
N GLU A 181 1.88 -10.57 38.88
CA GLU A 181 1.89 -11.42 40.09
C GLU A 181 0.73 -11.10 41.03
N LYS A 182 0.38 -9.82 41.18
CA LYS A 182 -0.77 -9.41 41.98
C LYS A 182 -2.09 -9.90 41.39
N GLY A 183 -2.15 -10.01 40.07
CA GLY A 183 -3.30 -10.49 39.29
C GLY A 183 -4.07 -9.38 38.59
N THR A 184 -4.72 -9.74 37.49
CA THR A 184 -5.45 -8.83 36.60
C THR A 184 -6.47 -7.96 37.35
N GLY A 185 -6.47 -6.67 37.03
CA GLY A 185 -7.37 -5.66 37.62
C GLY A 185 -7.00 -5.19 39.03
N LYS A 186 -5.99 -5.79 39.68
CA LYS A 186 -5.58 -5.39 41.03
C LYS A 186 -4.61 -4.20 40.99
N LYS A 187 -4.91 -3.19 41.79
CA LYS A 187 -4.17 -1.92 41.85
C LYS A 187 -2.91 -2.03 42.73
N LEU A 188 -1.78 -1.53 42.25
CA LEU A 188 -0.52 -1.32 42.96
C LEU A 188 -0.25 0.18 43.09
N GLN A 189 0.29 0.59 44.23
CA GLN A 189 0.76 1.96 44.43
C GLN A 189 2.28 1.97 44.29
N LYS A 190 2.80 2.86 43.43
CA LYS A 190 4.22 3.04 43.19
C LYS A 190 4.57 4.51 43.20
N ASN A 191 5.74 4.83 43.73
CA ASN A 191 6.26 6.19 43.74
C ASN A 191 7.52 6.24 42.87
N LEU A 192 7.62 7.24 42.01
CA LEU A 192 8.82 7.53 41.23
C LEU A 192 9.02 9.03 41.18
N LYS A 193 10.16 9.50 41.72
CA LYS A 193 10.42 10.93 41.95
C LYS A 193 9.27 11.56 42.78
N ASN A 194 8.69 12.66 42.31
CA ASN A 194 7.61 13.39 42.98
C ASN A 194 6.21 12.88 42.60
N TYR A 195 6.11 11.79 41.85
CA TYR A 195 4.85 11.27 41.32
C TYR A 195 4.42 9.99 42.03
N SER A 196 3.12 9.93 42.37
CA SER A 196 2.46 8.72 42.85
C SER A 196 1.63 8.12 41.72
N PHE A 197 1.85 6.83 41.46
CA PHE A 197 1.23 6.05 40.41
C PHE A 197 0.34 4.97 41.01
N THR A 198 -0.88 4.88 40.51
CA THR A 198 -1.72 3.70 40.66
C THR A 198 -1.58 2.87 39.39
N ILE A 199 -1.02 1.68 39.52
CA ILE A 199 -0.69 0.80 38.41
C ILE A 199 -1.56 -0.44 38.50
N LEU A 200 -2.04 -0.96 37.37
CA LEU A 200 -2.70 -2.26 37.32
C LEU A 200 -2.42 -2.96 36.00
N TRP A 201 -2.34 -4.28 36.05
CA TRP A 201 -2.32 -5.12 34.86
C TRP A 201 -3.74 -5.27 34.34
N GLN A 202 -3.97 -4.87 33.10
CA GLN A 202 -5.25 -5.08 32.41
C GLN A 202 -5.05 -6.15 31.35
N GLU A 203 -5.96 -7.13 31.34
CA GLU A 203 -5.91 -8.26 30.41
C GLU A 203 -7.35 -8.71 30.12
N SER A 204 -8.04 -7.94 29.28
CA SER A 204 -9.34 -8.33 28.74
C SER A 204 -9.21 -9.49 27.74
N SER A 205 -8.04 -9.59 27.11
CA SER A 205 -7.58 -10.72 26.30
C SER A 205 -6.05 -10.72 26.28
N LEU A 206 -5.46 -11.81 25.81
CA LEU A 206 -4.00 -11.94 25.69
C LEU A 206 -3.40 -10.85 24.76
N PHE A 207 -4.16 -10.39 23.76
CA PHE A 207 -3.71 -9.41 22.76
C PHE A 207 -3.80 -7.96 23.25
N LEU A 208 -4.72 -7.70 24.19
CA LEU A 208 -4.94 -6.40 24.81
C LEU A 208 -4.32 -6.32 26.21
N ALA A 209 -3.45 -7.26 26.55
CA ALA A 209 -2.77 -7.28 27.83
C ALA A 209 -1.76 -6.13 27.91
N GLY A 210 -1.77 -5.40 29.03
CA GLY A 210 -0.95 -4.20 29.17
C GLY A 210 -0.97 -3.60 30.56
N LEU A 211 -0.03 -2.68 30.76
CA LEU A 211 0.10 -1.93 32.00
C LEU A 211 -0.72 -0.65 31.91
N CYS A 212 -1.69 -0.51 32.81
CA CYS A 212 -2.45 0.71 32.98
C CYS A 212 -1.86 1.51 34.14
N VAL A 213 -1.60 2.79 33.90
CA VAL A 213 -0.97 3.71 34.82
C VAL A 213 -1.85 4.95 34.98
N ASP A 214 -2.33 5.13 36.20
CA ASP A 214 -3.05 6.32 36.65
C ASP A 214 -2.10 7.18 37.51
N PHE A 215 -1.96 8.46 37.20
CA PHE A 215 -1.18 9.39 38.02
C PHE A 215 -1.78 10.79 38.03
N LYS A 216 -1.40 11.58 39.03
CA LYS A 216 -1.70 13.01 39.10
C LYS A 216 -0.46 13.80 38.69
N SER A 217 -0.62 14.77 37.78
CA SER A 217 0.46 15.73 37.49
C SER A 217 0.64 16.74 38.62
N GLU A 218 1.69 17.55 38.52
CA GLU A 218 1.97 18.66 39.44
C GLU A 218 0.82 19.70 39.49
N ASP A 219 0.04 19.82 38.39
CA ASP A 219 -1.17 20.67 38.31
C ASP A 219 -2.46 19.99 38.79
N ASP A 220 -2.35 18.87 39.52
CA ASP A 220 -3.47 18.06 40.04
C ASP A 220 -4.43 17.45 38.99
N LYS A 221 -4.04 17.48 37.70
CA LYS A 221 -4.76 16.79 36.62
C LYS A 221 -4.50 15.29 36.69
N LYS A 222 -5.57 14.49 36.63
CA LYS A 222 -5.49 13.02 36.58
C LYS A 222 -5.28 12.57 35.14
N PHE A 223 -4.25 11.77 34.94
CA PHE A 223 -3.95 11.11 33.68
C PHE A 223 -4.10 9.60 33.87
N LYS A 224 -4.71 8.96 32.88
CA LYS A 224 -4.80 7.51 32.76
C LYS A 224 -4.22 7.13 31.40
N ARG A 225 -3.23 6.23 31.39
CA ARG A 225 -2.69 5.66 30.15
C ARG A 225 -2.57 4.16 30.25
N THR A 226 -2.90 3.48 29.16
CA THR A 226 -2.68 2.05 29.01
C THR A 226 -1.64 1.84 27.92
N HIS A 227 -0.58 1.12 28.27
CA HIS A 227 0.46 0.70 27.35
C HIS A 227 0.36 -0.81 27.17
N LEU A 228 0.10 -1.22 25.93
CA LEU A 228 -0.13 -2.62 25.58
C LEU A 228 1.20 -3.33 25.44
N GLU A 229 1.39 -4.41 26.19
CA GLU A 229 2.58 -5.25 26.17
C GLU A 229 2.18 -6.73 26.24
N PRO A 230 1.48 -7.23 25.21
CA PRO A 230 0.87 -8.56 25.26
C PRO A 230 1.90 -9.67 25.54
N LEU A 231 3.13 -9.52 25.04
CA LEU A 231 4.17 -10.53 25.15
C LEU A 231 5.05 -10.42 26.40
N ILE A 232 4.83 -9.43 27.28
CA ILE A 232 5.74 -9.20 28.42
C ILE A 232 5.78 -10.39 29.41
N LYS A 233 4.70 -11.17 29.48
CA LYS A 233 4.61 -12.38 30.32
C LYS A 233 5.66 -13.43 29.96
N LEU A 234 6.14 -13.47 28.71
CA LEU A 234 7.23 -14.39 28.29
C LEU A 234 8.55 -14.08 29.01
N PHE A 235 8.74 -12.83 29.44
CA PHE A 235 9.96 -12.37 30.11
C PHE A 235 9.86 -12.37 31.64
N HIS A 236 8.70 -12.75 32.18
CA HIS A 236 8.44 -12.78 33.61
C HIS A 236 9.42 -13.71 34.34
N PRO A 237 9.92 -13.40 35.56
CA PRO A 237 10.87 -14.26 36.28
C PRO A 237 10.31 -15.63 36.70
N ASN A 238 9.01 -15.72 36.99
CA ASN A 238 8.33 -16.98 37.32
C ASN A 238 8.08 -17.86 36.08
N SER A 239 8.58 -19.10 36.09
CA SER A 239 8.45 -20.08 35.01
C SER A 239 7.02 -20.53 34.73
N GLU A 240 6.18 -20.66 35.75
CA GLU A 240 4.81 -21.12 35.59
C GLU A 240 3.95 -20.07 34.87
N ILE A 241 4.19 -18.78 35.12
CA ILE A 241 3.55 -17.68 34.38
C ILE A 241 3.95 -17.73 32.90
N ARG A 242 5.23 -18.00 32.59
CA ARG A 242 5.70 -18.11 31.21
C ARG A 242 5.06 -19.29 30.47
N LYS A 243 5.03 -20.48 31.10
CA LYS A 243 4.44 -21.69 30.52
C LYS A 243 2.93 -21.56 30.32
N GLN A 244 2.21 -21.03 31.31
CA GLN A 244 0.78 -20.76 31.17
C GLN A 244 0.52 -19.84 29.97
N PHE A 245 1.30 -18.77 29.84
CA PHE A 245 1.14 -17.83 28.75
C PHE A 245 1.51 -18.44 27.38
N LEU A 246 2.52 -19.33 27.32
CA LEU A 246 2.83 -20.09 26.11
C LEU A 246 1.66 -20.98 25.68
N ASN A 247 1.02 -21.68 26.63
CA ASN A 247 -0.15 -22.52 26.35
C ASN A 247 -1.32 -21.70 25.79
N GLU A 248 -1.53 -20.49 26.31
CA GLU A 248 -2.53 -19.54 25.80
C GLU A 248 -2.17 -19.01 24.39
N LEU A 249 -0.89 -18.79 24.11
CA LEU A 249 -0.39 -18.32 22.81
C LEU A 249 -0.34 -19.41 21.72
N ALA A 250 -0.10 -20.67 22.10
CA ALA A 250 0.19 -21.76 21.18
C ALA A 250 -0.81 -21.91 20.01
N PRO A 251 -2.14 -21.79 20.21
CA PRO A 251 -3.11 -21.86 19.11
C PRO A 251 -2.89 -20.80 18.02
N TYR A 252 -2.36 -19.63 18.41
CA TYR A 252 -2.10 -18.50 17.51
C TYR A 252 -0.73 -18.55 16.87
N LEU A 253 0.21 -19.32 17.40
CA LEU A 253 1.53 -19.48 16.80
C LEU A 253 1.58 -20.63 15.77
N LYS A 254 0.60 -21.54 15.78
CA LYS A 254 0.54 -22.73 14.90
C LYS A 254 1.84 -23.55 14.92
N ILE A 255 2.52 -23.61 16.07
CA ILE A 255 3.77 -24.36 16.25
C ILE A 255 3.49 -25.86 16.43
N SER A 256 4.44 -26.71 16.01
CA SER A 256 4.33 -28.16 16.18
C SER A 256 4.37 -28.55 17.67
N PRO A 257 3.79 -29.71 18.06
CA PRO A 257 3.88 -30.20 19.44
C PRO A 257 5.32 -30.34 19.96
N GLU A 258 6.26 -30.70 19.07
CA GLU A 258 7.68 -30.80 19.38
C GLU A 258 8.31 -29.44 19.67
N LYS A 259 8.00 -28.43 18.84
CA LYS A 259 8.47 -27.05 19.02
C LYS A 259 7.87 -26.42 20.28
N HIS A 260 6.59 -26.71 20.57
CA HIS A 260 5.94 -26.32 21.82
C HIS A 260 6.65 -26.89 23.05
N LYS A 261 6.93 -28.20 23.06
CA LYS A 261 7.64 -28.85 24.16
C LYS A 261 9.05 -28.28 24.34
N LYS A 262 9.77 -28.01 23.25
CA LYS A 262 11.09 -27.35 23.30
C LYS A 262 11.01 -25.98 23.96
N TYR A 263 9.97 -25.20 23.70
CA TYR A 263 9.77 -23.90 24.35
C TYR A 263 9.43 -24.02 25.84
N GLU A 264 8.61 -25.01 26.23
CA GLU A 264 8.36 -25.28 27.64
C GLU A 264 9.64 -25.67 28.40
N GLU A 265 10.47 -26.51 27.81
CA GLU A 265 11.78 -26.90 28.36
C GLU A 265 12.71 -25.69 28.47
N GLY A 266 12.79 -24.85 27.43
CA GLY A 266 13.59 -23.61 27.42
C GLY A 266 13.16 -22.59 28.49
N PHE A 267 11.91 -22.62 28.94
CA PHE A 267 11.44 -21.79 30.07
C PHE A 267 11.78 -22.33 31.45
N THR A 268 12.27 -23.57 31.57
CA THR A 268 12.76 -24.10 32.84
C THR A 268 14.23 -23.77 33.11
N ASP A 269 15.00 -23.41 32.09
CA ASP A 269 16.39 -22.97 32.23
C ASP A 269 16.46 -21.47 32.59
N GLU A 270 16.93 -21.15 33.79
CA GLU A 270 17.10 -19.76 34.27
C GLU A 270 18.07 -18.95 33.41
N ASN A 271 19.00 -19.60 32.69
CA ASN A 271 19.97 -18.93 31.83
C ASN A 271 19.48 -18.73 30.39
N ASP A 272 18.50 -19.52 29.92
CA ASP A 272 18.09 -19.53 28.49
C ASP A 272 16.64 -19.08 28.24
N TYR A 273 15.83 -18.85 29.28
CA TYR A 273 14.42 -18.46 29.10
C TYR A 273 14.24 -17.15 28.32
N LYS A 274 15.17 -16.19 28.45
CA LYS A 274 15.12 -14.91 27.72
C LYS A 274 15.32 -15.10 26.22
N LYS A 275 16.14 -16.06 25.82
CA LYS A 275 16.35 -16.42 24.42
C LYS A 275 15.09 -17.10 23.88
N THR A 276 14.56 -18.06 24.63
CA THR A 276 13.28 -18.72 24.32
C THR A 276 12.14 -17.71 24.16
N ALA A 277 12.03 -16.72 25.07
CA ALA A 277 11.04 -15.66 25.00
C ALA A 277 11.17 -14.81 23.72
N LYS A 278 12.39 -14.46 23.31
CA LYS A 278 12.65 -13.75 22.05
C LYS A 278 12.31 -14.59 20.82
N GLU A 279 12.64 -15.88 20.81
CA GLU A 279 12.26 -16.78 19.72
C GLU A 279 10.73 -16.86 19.57
N ILE A 280 9.99 -16.92 20.68
CA ILE A 280 8.52 -16.90 20.67
C ILE A 280 7.98 -15.54 20.22
N GLU A 281 8.59 -14.44 20.63
CA GLU A 281 8.22 -13.08 20.19
C GLU A 281 8.42 -12.90 18.67
N GLU A 282 9.52 -13.43 18.12
CA GLU A 282 9.78 -13.46 16.67
C GLU A 282 8.76 -14.35 15.92
N GLU A 283 8.39 -15.50 16.50
CA GLU A 283 7.34 -16.37 15.97
C GLU A 283 5.98 -15.66 15.96
N ALA A 284 5.62 -14.98 17.06
CA ALA A 284 4.39 -14.20 17.15
C ALA A 284 4.39 -13.06 16.12
N GLY A 285 5.51 -12.37 15.97
CA GLY A 285 5.71 -11.30 14.98
C GLY A 285 5.71 -11.77 13.52
N SER A 286 5.75 -13.08 13.27
CA SER A 286 5.66 -13.68 11.94
C SER A 286 4.42 -14.57 11.74
N SER A 287 3.55 -14.69 12.76
CA SER A 287 2.35 -15.51 12.70
C SER A 287 1.14 -14.74 12.17
N TRP A 288 0.53 -15.30 11.13
CA TRP A 288 -0.74 -14.83 10.56
C TRP A 288 -1.89 -14.88 11.57
N ALA A 289 -2.03 -15.99 12.31
CA ALA A 289 -3.13 -16.17 13.25
C ALA A 289 -3.01 -15.25 14.47
N TYR A 290 -1.78 -15.02 14.95
CA TYR A 290 -1.51 -14.07 16.03
C TYR A 290 -1.87 -12.64 15.60
N TYR A 291 -1.46 -12.23 14.40
CA TYR A 291 -1.75 -10.90 13.87
C TYR A 291 -3.25 -10.63 13.76
N TRP A 292 -4.02 -11.52 13.14
CA TRP A 292 -5.46 -11.30 12.95
C TRP A 292 -6.28 -11.47 14.23
N GLY A 293 -5.87 -12.38 15.13
CA GLY A 293 -6.47 -12.47 16.47
C GLY A 293 -6.30 -11.16 17.25
N ARG A 294 -5.08 -10.58 17.18
CA ARG A 294 -4.79 -9.26 17.73
C ARG A 294 -5.69 -8.19 17.11
N THR A 295 -5.74 -8.08 15.78
CA THR A 295 -6.58 -7.09 15.07
C THR A 295 -8.05 -7.18 15.47
N ALA A 296 -8.61 -8.40 15.57
CA ALA A 296 -10.01 -8.59 15.95
C ALA A 296 -10.31 -8.02 17.34
N ASP A 297 -9.44 -8.26 18.32
CA ASP A 297 -9.63 -7.75 19.68
C ASP A 297 -9.47 -6.23 19.77
N PHE A 298 -8.57 -5.64 18.99
CA PHE A 298 -8.46 -4.18 18.88
C PHE A 298 -9.73 -3.55 18.33
N VAL A 299 -10.30 -4.13 17.28
CA VAL A 299 -11.57 -3.66 16.69
C VAL A 299 -12.69 -3.73 17.72
N LYS A 300 -12.80 -4.82 18.50
CA LYS A 300 -13.79 -4.95 19.59
C LYS A 300 -13.62 -3.88 20.66
N ALA A 301 -12.38 -3.54 21.00
CA ALA A 301 -12.09 -2.62 22.10
C ALA A 301 -12.24 -1.13 21.74
N GLN A 302 -12.43 -0.78 20.45
CA GLN A 302 -12.59 0.60 19.96
C GLN A 302 -11.50 1.58 20.46
N ILE A 303 -10.30 1.08 20.73
CA ILE A 303 -9.17 1.92 21.17
C ILE A 303 -8.76 2.84 20.02
N GLU A 304 -8.40 4.10 20.25
CA GLU A 304 -7.85 4.98 19.20
C GLU A 304 -6.68 4.26 18.50
N MET A 305 -6.87 3.88 17.23
CA MET A 305 -6.01 2.91 16.56
C MET A 305 -4.87 3.60 15.80
N GLY A 306 -3.64 3.25 16.14
CA GLY A 306 -2.45 3.60 15.36
C GLY A 306 -2.26 2.71 14.13
N GLU A 307 -1.51 3.19 13.13
CA GLU A 307 -1.25 2.49 11.86
C GLU A 307 -0.63 1.10 12.04
N ASP A 308 0.25 0.97 13.03
CA ASP A 308 0.96 -0.27 13.40
C ASP A 308 0.04 -1.43 13.82
N LEU A 309 -1.23 -1.14 14.10
CA LEU A 309 -2.24 -2.12 14.50
C LEU A 309 -3.02 -2.67 13.30
N PHE A 310 -3.14 -1.89 12.23
CA PHE A 310 -3.91 -2.26 11.04
C PHE A 310 -3.06 -2.84 9.94
N PHE A 311 -1.75 -2.60 9.90
CA PHE A 311 -0.88 -3.20 8.89
C PHE A 311 0.34 -3.92 9.52
N PRO A 312 0.64 -5.17 9.12
CA PRO A 312 1.77 -5.90 9.66
C PRO A 312 3.10 -5.31 9.16
N LYS A 313 3.99 -4.90 10.08
CA LYS A 313 5.32 -4.37 9.72
C LYS A 313 6.30 -5.45 9.24
N ASN A 314 6.06 -6.71 9.58
CA ASN A 314 6.94 -7.82 9.24
C ASN A 314 6.41 -8.58 8.01
N PRO A 315 7.11 -8.55 6.86
CA PRO A 315 6.69 -9.30 5.67
C PRO A 315 6.68 -10.82 5.87
N ALA A 316 7.36 -11.35 6.90
CA ALA A 316 7.35 -12.77 7.21
C ALA A 316 5.93 -13.31 7.44
N ILE A 317 5.01 -12.46 7.95
CA ILE A 317 3.59 -12.80 8.12
C ILE A 317 2.97 -13.26 6.80
N PHE A 318 3.26 -12.56 5.70
CA PHE A 318 2.77 -12.93 4.38
C PHE A 318 3.59 -14.07 3.77
N LYS A 319 4.91 -14.01 3.85
CA LYS A 319 5.81 -14.99 3.21
C LYS A 319 5.65 -16.40 3.77
N ASN A 320 5.49 -16.53 5.09
CA ASN A 320 5.31 -17.82 5.74
C ASN A 320 3.95 -18.42 5.44
N TYR A 321 2.95 -17.58 5.16
CA TYR A 321 1.59 -18.03 4.86
C TYR A 321 1.38 -18.32 3.37
N TYR A 322 1.95 -17.50 2.50
CA TYR A 322 1.84 -17.57 1.04
C TYR A 322 3.25 -17.65 0.41
N SER A 323 3.87 -18.83 0.48
CA SER A 323 5.23 -19.05 0.00
C SER A 323 5.23 -19.53 -1.46
N LEU A 324 5.29 -18.60 -2.41
CA LEU A 324 5.62 -18.92 -3.80
C LEU A 324 7.10 -18.67 -4.07
N PRO A 325 7.77 -19.48 -4.89
CA PRO A 325 9.17 -19.24 -5.23
C PRO A 325 9.30 -17.97 -6.08
N ASN A 326 10.36 -17.18 -5.85
CA ASN A 326 10.56 -15.88 -6.52
C ASN A 326 10.51 -15.98 -8.07
N ARG A 327 10.98 -17.10 -8.64
CA ARG A 327 10.93 -17.37 -10.09
C ARG A 327 9.51 -17.37 -10.65
N ALA A 328 8.52 -17.76 -9.85
CA ALA A 328 7.10 -17.76 -10.24
C ALA A 328 6.65 -16.38 -10.73
N PHE A 329 7.31 -15.31 -10.27
CA PHE A 329 6.95 -13.94 -10.61
C PHE A 329 7.67 -13.40 -11.85
N GLU A 330 8.47 -14.19 -12.57
CA GLU A 330 9.19 -13.75 -13.76
C GLU A 330 8.29 -13.73 -15.00
N ASN A 331 7.52 -14.80 -15.25
CA ASN A 331 6.56 -14.89 -16.37
C ASN A 331 5.25 -15.59 -16.00
N SER A 332 4.20 -15.43 -16.83
CA SER A 332 2.84 -15.88 -16.48
C SER A 332 2.63 -17.39 -16.55
N SER A 333 3.46 -18.12 -17.30
CA SER A 333 3.33 -19.58 -17.41
C SER A 333 3.89 -20.24 -16.15
N GLU A 334 5.09 -19.83 -15.75
CA GLU A 334 5.72 -20.29 -14.50
C GLU A 334 4.89 -19.93 -13.29
N PHE A 335 4.25 -18.75 -13.28
CA PHE A 335 3.35 -18.39 -12.19
C PHE A 335 2.19 -19.37 -12.03
N SER A 336 1.52 -19.74 -13.14
CA SER A 336 0.38 -20.65 -13.10
C SER A 336 0.78 -22.03 -12.60
N GLU A 337 1.93 -22.55 -13.07
CA GLU A 337 2.47 -23.84 -12.63
C GLU A 337 2.82 -23.85 -11.14
N GLU A 338 3.57 -22.87 -10.67
CA GLU A 338 3.97 -22.76 -9.26
C GLU A 338 2.77 -22.51 -8.34
N TRP A 339 1.79 -21.74 -8.80
CA TRP A 339 0.54 -21.53 -8.07
C TRP A 339 -0.26 -22.82 -7.92
N ASN A 340 -0.44 -23.58 -9.01
CA ASN A 340 -1.17 -24.84 -8.96
C ASN A 340 -0.48 -25.84 -8.02
N SER A 341 0.85 -25.92 -8.08
CA SER A 341 1.67 -26.73 -7.16
C SER A 341 1.48 -26.29 -5.71
N PHE A 342 1.48 -24.99 -5.44
CA PHE A 342 1.21 -24.46 -4.10
C PHE A 342 -0.18 -24.86 -3.57
N VAL A 343 -1.22 -24.73 -4.40
CA VAL A 343 -2.59 -25.10 -4.01
C VAL A 343 -2.73 -26.61 -3.78
N GLN A 344 -2.17 -27.45 -4.66
CA GLN A 344 -2.17 -28.91 -4.48
C GLN A 344 -1.50 -29.30 -3.16
N LYS A 345 -0.28 -28.80 -2.92
CA LYS A 345 0.43 -29.05 -1.66
C LYS A 345 -0.36 -28.57 -0.44
N LYS A 346 -1.07 -27.44 -0.56
CA LYS A 346 -1.95 -26.93 0.48
C LYS A 346 -3.13 -27.87 0.74
N ILE A 347 -3.76 -28.41 -0.30
CA ILE A 347 -4.83 -29.40 -0.17
C ILE A 347 -4.31 -30.68 0.49
N GLU A 348 -3.16 -31.20 0.05
CA GLU A 348 -2.52 -32.39 0.63
C GLU A 348 -2.20 -32.22 2.14
N MET A 349 -1.75 -31.02 2.54
CA MET A 349 -1.34 -30.73 3.92
C MET A 349 -2.50 -30.38 4.85
N ASP A 350 -3.43 -29.54 4.38
CA ASP A 350 -4.46 -28.89 5.20
C ASP A 350 -5.88 -29.45 4.95
N GLY A 351 -6.07 -30.23 3.88
CA GLY A 351 -7.37 -30.65 3.36
C GLY A 351 -8.05 -29.57 2.50
N ILE A 352 -8.97 -29.98 1.62
CA ILE A 352 -9.56 -29.08 0.61
C ILE A 352 -10.26 -27.86 1.20
N LYS A 353 -11.00 -28.05 2.30
CA LYS A 353 -11.84 -26.99 2.90
C LYS A 353 -10.97 -25.86 3.46
N LYS A 354 -9.91 -26.23 4.17
CA LYS A 354 -8.97 -25.27 4.76
C LYS A 354 -8.11 -24.61 3.68
N ALA A 355 -7.66 -25.37 2.67
CA ALA A 355 -6.97 -24.80 1.52
C ALA A 355 -7.85 -23.78 0.77
N LEU A 356 -9.12 -24.11 0.52
CA LEU A 356 -10.08 -23.19 -0.11
C LEU A 356 -10.33 -21.92 0.71
N THR A 357 -10.39 -22.01 2.03
CA THR A 357 -10.49 -20.81 2.90
C THR A 357 -9.32 -19.86 2.69
N ASP A 358 -8.11 -20.41 2.54
CA ASP A 358 -6.89 -19.61 2.38
C ASP A 358 -6.79 -18.94 1.01
N ILE A 359 -7.35 -19.55 -0.04
CA ILE A 359 -7.10 -19.14 -1.44
C ILE A 359 -8.27 -18.42 -2.11
N LEU A 360 -9.52 -18.59 -1.66
CA LEU A 360 -10.69 -17.95 -2.30
C LEU A 360 -10.64 -16.40 -2.30
N ASN A 361 -9.75 -15.80 -1.51
CA ASN A 361 -9.55 -14.35 -1.46
C ASN A 361 -8.73 -13.77 -2.63
N PHE A 362 -8.14 -14.61 -3.49
CA PHE A 362 -7.30 -14.16 -4.59
C PHE A 362 -8.07 -13.90 -5.90
N PRO A 363 -7.60 -12.96 -6.73
CA PRO A 363 -8.28 -12.57 -7.95
C PRO A 363 -8.00 -13.57 -9.09
N PHE A 364 -8.62 -14.74 -9.05
CA PHE A 364 -8.44 -15.79 -10.07
C PHE A 364 -9.16 -15.48 -11.38
N GLY A 365 -8.77 -16.21 -12.43
CA GLY A 365 -9.53 -16.28 -13.68
C GLY A 365 -8.91 -17.24 -14.69
N ASN A 366 -9.06 -16.99 -15.99
CA ASN A 366 -8.92 -18.04 -17.02
C ASN A 366 -7.53 -18.72 -17.12
N LYS A 367 -6.44 -18.05 -16.73
CA LYS A 367 -5.09 -18.66 -16.73
C LYS A 367 -4.77 -19.48 -15.48
N ILE A 368 -5.53 -19.26 -14.41
CA ILE A 368 -5.38 -19.88 -13.09
C ILE A 368 -6.79 -20.25 -12.63
N ALA A 369 -7.45 -21.08 -13.43
CA ALA A 369 -8.84 -21.41 -13.22
C ALA A 369 -8.92 -22.39 -12.04
N LEU A 370 -9.22 -21.87 -10.84
CA LEU A 370 -9.39 -22.67 -9.62
C LEU A 370 -10.39 -23.82 -9.84
N SER A 371 -11.44 -23.60 -10.62
CA SER A 371 -12.39 -24.62 -11.04
C SER A 371 -11.76 -25.78 -11.83
N GLU A 372 -10.80 -25.53 -12.72
CA GLU A 372 -10.09 -26.58 -13.45
C GLU A 372 -9.10 -27.32 -12.55
N LEU A 373 -8.41 -26.62 -11.66
CA LEU A 373 -7.53 -27.25 -10.67
C LEU A 373 -8.30 -28.19 -9.75
N LEU A 374 -9.45 -27.74 -9.24
CA LEU A 374 -10.33 -28.57 -8.40
C LEU A 374 -10.85 -29.79 -9.17
N LYS A 375 -11.14 -29.69 -10.48
CA LYS A 375 -11.51 -30.87 -11.28
C LYS A 375 -10.41 -31.92 -11.29
N THR A 376 -9.14 -31.51 -11.39
CA THR A 376 -7.99 -32.42 -11.34
C THR A 376 -7.88 -33.08 -9.96
N VAL A 377 -7.90 -32.28 -8.90
CA VAL A 377 -7.79 -32.77 -7.50
C VAL A 377 -8.94 -33.73 -7.16
N ILE A 378 -10.19 -33.37 -7.47
CA ILE A 378 -11.36 -34.22 -7.19
C ILE A 378 -11.29 -35.55 -7.95
N ARG A 379 -10.75 -35.56 -9.18
CA ARG A 379 -10.54 -36.79 -9.96
C ARG A 379 -9.46 -37.69 -9.37
N GLU A 380 -8.42 -37.09 -8.78
CA GLU A 380 -7.23 -37.79 -8.30
C GLU A 380 -7.36 -38.26 -6.84
N GLU A 381 -7.98 -37.48 -5.95
CA GLU A 381 -7.93 -37.69 -4.49
C GLU A 381 -9.15 -38.39 -3.87
N LYS A 382 -10.18 -38.78 -4.65
CA LYS A 382 -11.43 -39.42 -4.17
C LYS A 382 -12.25 -38.58 -3.17
N GLU A 383 -12.01 -37.28 -3.03
CA GLU A 383 -12.94 -36.42 -2.29
C GLU A 383 -14.27 -36.29 -3.04
N HIS A 384 -15.38 -36.24 -2.30
CA HIS A 384 -16.69 -36.11 -2.92
C HIS A 384 -16.88 -34.68 -3.41
N LEU A 385 -17.13 -34.49 -4.71
CA LEU A 385 -17.51 -33.21 -5.32
C LEU A 385 -18.56 -32.45 -4.50
N LYS A 386 -19.48 -33.18 -3.88
CA LYS A 386 -20.50 -32.65 -2.97
C LYS A 386 -19.91 -31.89 -1.77
N ASP A 387 -18.84 -32.37 -1.15
CA ASP A 387 -18.21 -31.70 -0.01
C ASP A 387 -17.60 -30.34 -0.39
N VAL A 388 -17.11 -30.22 -1.63
CA VAL A 388 -16.59 -28.97 -2.19
C VAL A 388 -17.73 -28.00 -2.46
N ILE A 389 -18.81 -28.47 -3.09
CA ILE A 389 -20.00 -27.66 -3.35
C ILE A 389 -20.60 -27.16 -2.04
N ASP A 390 -20.88 -28.06 -1.09
CA ASP A 390 -21.46 -27.72 0.22
C ASP A 390 -20.60 -26.67 0.97
N PHE A 391 -19.27 -26.83 0.95
CA PHE A 391 -18.35 -25.88 1.57
C PHE A 391 -18.35 -24.50 0.87
N VAL A 392 -18.33 -24.48 -0.46
CA VAL A 392 -18.32 -23.24 -1.25
C VAL A 392 -19.62 -22.48 -1.06
N SER A 393 -20.74 -23.19 -0.98
CA SER A 393 -22.07 -22.63 -0.70
C SER A 393 -22.15 -22.05 0.71
N GLU A 394 -21.65 -22.78 1.73
CA GLU A 394 -21.55 -22.28 3.10
C GLU A 394 -20.69 -21.01 3.17
N LYS A 395 -19.51 -21.01 2.53
CA LYS A 395 -18.63 -19.84 2.50
C LYS A 395 -19.26 -18.65 1.79
N ALA A 396 -19.98 -18.87 0.69
CA ALA A 396 -20.66 -17.81 -0.06
C ALA A 396 -21.85 -17.19 0.68
N LEU A 397 -22.58 -17.99 1.46
CA LEU A 397 -23.66 -17.50 2.32
C LEU A 397 -23.15 -16.48 3.32
N VAL A 398 -21.97 -16.73 3.88
CA VAL A 398 -21.46 -16.00 5.04
C VAL A 398 -20.42 -14.93 4.74
N SER A 399 -19.88 -14.90 3.52
CA SER A 399 -18.85 -13.94 3.09
C SER A 399 -19.48 -12.65 2.57
N SER A 400 -18.88 -11.51 2.94
CA SER A 400 -19.07 -10.21 2.30
C SER A 400 -17.91 -9.79 1.39
N ASN A 401 -16.87 -10.63 1.25
CA ASN A 401 -15.77 -10.37 0.32
C ASN A 401 -16.22 -10.62 -1.14
N PRO A 402 -16.19 -9.60 -2.03
CA PRO A 402 -16.66 -9.75 -3.41
C PRO A 402 -15.81 -10.74 -4.23
N VAL A 403 -14.51 -10.85 -3.97
CA VAL A 403 -13.62 -11.78 -4.69
C VAL A 403 -13.90 -13.22 -4.27
N VAL A 404 -14.18 -13.47 -3.00
CA VAL A 404 -14.63 -14.79 -2.52
C VAL A 404 -15.94 -15.16 -3.19
N LEU A 405 -16.93 -14.25 -3.20
CA LEU A 405 -18.22 -14.49 -3.83
C LEU A 405 -18.08 -14.80 -5.33
N GLN A 406 -17.22 -14.08 -6.04
CA GLN A 406 -16.92 -14.34 -7.46
C GLN A 406 -16.27 -15.71 -7.68
N ASN A 407 -15.29 -16.08 -6.86
CA ASN A 407 -14.65 -17.39 -6.96
C ASN A 407 -15.63 -18.53 -6.61
N CYS A 408 -16.47 -18.36 -5.59
CA CYS A 408 -17.55 -19.29 -5.29
C CYS A 408 -18.52 -19.43 -6.46
N LEU A 409 -18.91 -18.32 -7.10
CA LEU A 409 -19.77 -18.32 -8.27
C LEU A 409 -19.15 -19.08 -9.45
N ASP A 410 -17.87 -18.85 -9.76
CA ASP A 410 -17.18 -19.58 -10.84
C ASP A 410 -17.11 -21.08 -10.56
N ILE A 411 -16.85 -21.48 -9.32
CA ILE A 411 -16.80 -22.89 -8.91
C ILE A 411 -18.19 -23.52 -9.04
N LEU A 412 -19.23 -22.94 -8.42
CA LEU A 412 -20.60 -23.47 -8.48
C LEU A 412 -21.08 -23.60 -9.92
N LEU A 413 -20.82 -22.60 -10.77
CA LEU A 413 -21.16 -22.67 -12.19
C LEU A 413 -20.31 -23.71 -12.93
N ALA A 414 -19.03 -23.89 -12.60
CA ALA A 414 -18.19 -24.89 -13.25
C ALA A 414 -18.66 -26.32 -12.97
N PHE A 415 -19.12 -26.60 -11.74
CA PHE A 415 -19.50 -27.93 -11.25
C PHE A 415 -21.01 -28.20 -11.23
N GLN A 416 -21.85 -27.23 -11.57
CA GLN A 416 -23.31 -27.34 -11.52
C GLN A 416 -23.84 -28.65 -12.16
N GLU A 417 -24.53 -29.48 -11.38
CA GLU A 417 -25.17 -30.73 -11.84
C GLU A 417 -26.67 -30.55 -12.17
N SER A 418 -27.21 -29.33 -12.02
CA SER A 418 -28.60 -28.91 -12.36
C SER A 418 -29.64 -29.05 -11.25
N GLY A 419 -29.22 -29.16 -9.98
CA GLY A 419 -30.15 -29.23 -8.83
C GLY A 419 -30.80 -27.89 -8.46
N PRO A 420 -32.01 -27.86 -7.85
CA PRO A 420 -32.68 -26.62 -7.43
C PRO A 420 -31.97 -25.87 -6.28
N SER A 421 -31.26 -26.57 -5.39
CA SER A 421 -30.51 -25.94 -4.28
C SER A 421 -29.37 -25.06 -4.79
N GLU A 422 -28.55 -25.59 -5.71
CA GLU A 422 -27.43 -24.89 -6.33
C GLU A 422 -27.89 -23.63 -7.08
N LYS A 423 -29.06 -23.69 -7.74
CA LYS A 423 -29.65 -22.54 -8.43
C LYS A 423 -29.99 -21.41 -7.46
N GLY A 424 -30.57 -21.73 -6.30
CA GLY A 424 -30.88 -20.74 -5.27
C GLY A 424 -29.63 -20.06 -4.71
N GLU A 425 -28.54 -20.81 -4.52
CA GLU A 425 -27.25 -20.27 -4.06
C GLU A 425 -26.59 -19.37 -5.11
N ILE A 426 -26.56 -19.81 -6.38
CA ILE A 426 -26.07 -19.00 -7.50
C ILE A 426 -26.85 -17.68 -7.59
N GLN A 427 -28.18 -17.74 -7.48
CA GLN A 427 -29.02 -16.55 -7.47
C GLN A 427 -28.66 -15.61 -6.31
N SER A 428 -28.53 -16.13 -5.09
CA SER A 428 -28.16 -15.34 -3.92
C SER A 428 -26.81 -14.63 -4.09
N ILE A 429 -25.81 -15.32 -4.66
CA ILE A 429 -24.50 -14.73 -4.93
C ILE A 429 -24.60 -13.62 -5.99
N LEU A 430 -25.31 -13.86 -7.08
CA LEU A 430 -25.52 -12.85 -8.13
C LEU A 430 -26.28 -11.64 -7.62
N GLU A 431 -27.23 -11.81 -6.69
CA GLU A 431 -27.93 -10.73 -6.01
C GLU A 431 -26.98 -9.87 -5.17
N LYS A 432 -26.08 -10.49 -4.39
CA LYS A 432 -25.04 -9.78 -3.63
C LYS A 432 -24.06 -9.02 -4.53
N LEU A 433 -23.69 -9.57 -5.68
CA LEU A 433 -22.65 -9.01 -6.56
C LEU A 433 -23.17 -7.92 -7.52
N LEU A 434 -24.36 -8.10 -8.10
CA LEU A 434 -24.88 -7.23 -9.17
C LEU A 434 -25.85 -6.15 -8.67
N ASN A 435 -26.34 -6.23 -7.43
CA ASN A 435 -27.43 -5.37 -6.96
C ASN A 435 -27.07 -4.51 -5.72
N PRO A 436 -25.86 -3.90 -5.60
CA PRO A 436 -25.44 -3.26 -4.36
C PRO A 436 -26.19 -1.96 -4.02
N GLU A 437 -26.80 -1.27 -5.00
CA GLU A 437 -27.37 0.08 -4.79
C GLU A 437 -28.90 0.17 -4.90
N LEU A 438 -29.58 -0.89 -5.32
CA LEU A 438 -31.02 -0.84 -5.68
C LEU A 438 -31.95 -1.42 -4.61
N CYS A 439 -31.45 -1.72 -3.41
CA CYS A 439 -32.25 -2.23 -2.30
C CYS A 439 -31.86 -1.55 -0.98
N LYS A 440 -32.84 -0.98 -0.26
CA LYS A 440 -32.60 -0.22 0.98
C LYS A 440 -31.96 -1.06 2.10
N ASP A 441 -32.15 -2.38 2.09
CA ASP A 441 -31.54 -3.31 3.05
C ASP A 441 -30.08 -3.69 2.71
N ILE A 442 -29.53 -3.25 1.56
CA ILE A 442 -28.19 -3.62 1.03
C ILE A 442 -27.13 -2.52 1.26
N SER A 443 -27.48 -1.39 1.88
CA SER A 443 -26.55 -0.27 2.13
C SER A 443 -25.29 -0.67 2.93
N GLU A 444 -25.40 -1.65 3.82
CA GLU A 444 -24.26 -2.21 4.56
C GLU A 444 -23.28 -2.98 3.64
N LEU A 445 -23.79 -3.76 2.68
CA LEU A 445 -22.95 -4.55 1.78
C LEU A 445 -22.14 -3.66 0.83
N HIS A 446 -22.73 -2.55 0.39
CA HIS A 446 -22.00 -1.55 -0.38
C HIS A 446 -20.84 -0.94 0.42
N SER A 447 -21.08 -0.61 1.70
CA SER A 447 -20.02 -0.11 2.58
C SER A 447 -18.88 -1.13 2.78
N LEU A 448 -19.20 -2.43 2.74
CA LEU A 448 -18.23 -3.52 2.84
C LEU A 448 -17.41 -3.73 1.57
N TYR A 449 -18.02 -3.61 0.38
CA TYR A 449 -17.26 -3.66 -0.87
C TYR A 449 -16.35 -2.44 -1.03
N ASP A 450 -16.84 -1.25 -0.64
CA ASP A 450 -16.00 -0.06 -0.62
C ASP A 450 -14.85 -0.22 0.39
N PHE A 451 -15.16 -0.76 1.56
CA PHE A 451 -14.15 -1.11 2.55
C PHE A 451 -13.09 -2.07 2.00
N TYR A 452 -13.50 -3.14 1.34
CA TYR A 452 -12.57 -4.09 0.70
C TYR A 452 -11.63 -3.39 -0.31
N VAL A 453 -12.18 -2.55 -1.20
CA VAL A 453 -11.38 -1.76 -2.15
C VAL A 453 -10.42 -0.82 -1.43
N THR A 454 -10.87 -0.12 -0.39
CA THR A 454 -9.99 0.77 0.39
C THR A 454 -8.92 0.00 1.17
N ALA A 455 -9.19 -1.20 1.65
CA ALA A 455 -8.23 -2.07 2.30
C ALA A 455 -7.12 -2.54 1.33
N LEU A 456 -7.48 -2.87 0.08
CA LEU A 456 -6.50 -3.14 -0.98
C LEU A 456 -5.56 -1.95 -1.18
N GLN A 457 -6.16 -0.76 -1.36
CA GLN A 457 -5.42 0.47 -1.60
C GLN A 457 -4.53 0.87 -0.41
N PHE A 458 -5.02 0.70 0.81
CA PHE A 458 -4.30 0.97 2.05
C PHE A 458 -3.09 0.05 2.19
N ALA A 459 -3.28 -1.27 2.09
CA ALA A 459 -2.19 -2.24 2.23
C ALA A 459 -1.11 -2.02 1.18
N TRP A 460 -1.49 -1.70 -0.06
CA TRP A 460 -0.54 -1.36 -1.10
C TRP A 460 0.29 -0.11 -0.74
N SER A 461 -0.38 0.97 -0.32
CA SER A 461 0.31 2.19 0.13
C SER A 461 1.29 1.90 1.28
N MET A 462 0.90 1.06 2.26
CA MET A 462 1.78 0.68 3.37
C MET A 462 3.00 -0.14 2.92
N MET A 463 2.82 -1.10 2.00
CA MET A 463 3.92 -1.89 1.44
C MET A 463 4.87 -1.03 0.60
N LYS A 464 4.34 -0.04 -0.13
CA LYS A 464 5.13 0.86 -0.95
C LYS A 464 5.97 1.84 -0.12
N GLY A 465 5.35 2.43 0.91
CA GLY A 465 6.00 3.37 1.83
C GLY A 465 7.03 2.72 2.75
N ASN A 466 6.88 1.42 3.05
CA ASN A 466 7.76 0.72 3.98
C ASN A 466 8.97 0.06 3.29
N ASN A 467 10.18 0.52 3.61
CA ASN A 467 11.43 0.01 3.05
C ASN A 467 11.63 -1.51 3.21
N VAL A 468 11.05 -2.14 4.24
CA VAL A 468 11.17 -3.59 4.45
C VAL A 468 10.45 -4.39 3.34
N PHE A 469 9.44 -3.79 2.71
CA PHE A 469 8.67 -4.40 1.63
C PHE A 469 9.21 -4.05 0.23
N LYS A 470 10.04 -2.99 0.08
CA LYS A 470 10.61 -2.57 -1.21
C LYS A 470 11.45 -3.65 -1.92
N LYS A 471 12.03 -4.58 -1.15
CA LYS A 471 12.83 -5.70 -1.68
C LYS A 471 12.02 -6.79 -2.40
N TYR A 472 10.70 -6.80 -2.27
CA TYR A 472 9.83 -7.77 -2.94
C TYR A 472 9.31 -7.19 -4.26
N SER A 473 9.02 -8.07 -5.22
CA SER A 473 8.45 -7.67 -6.49
C SER A 473 7.03 -7.12 -6.33
N ASP A 474 6.59 -6.27 -7.25
CA ASP A 474 5.22 -5.75 -7.21
C ASP A 474 4.19 -6.86 -7.39
N LYS A 475 4.53 -7.91 -8.13
CA LYS A 475 3.67 -9.08 -8.26
C LYS A 475 3.45 -9.77 -6.91
N GLU A 476 4.50 -10.07 -6.16
CA GLU A 476 4.38 -10.61 -4.79
C GLU A 476 3.52 -9.73 -3.88
N LYS A 477 3.78 -8.41 -3.89
CA LYS A 477 3.00 -7.45 -3.09
C LYS A 477 1.52 -7.45 -3.46
N ILE A 478 1.18 -7.54 -4.75
CA ILE A 478 -0.23 -7.62 -5.18
C ILE A 478 -0.91 -8.80 -4.48
N ILE A 479 -0.34 -10.01 -4.52
CA ILE A 479 -0.92 -11.18 -3.85
C ILE A 479 -1.11 -10.92 -2.35
N TRP A 480 -0.09 -10.40 -1.68
CA TRP A 480 -0.16 -10.12 -0.24
C TRP A 480 -1.21 -9.07 0.12
N VAL A 481 -1.45 -8.09 -0.77
CA VAL A 481 -2.51 -7.10 -0.60
C VAL A 481 -3.91 -7.73 -0.69
N TYR A 482 -4.15 -8.66 -1.61
CA TYR A 482 -5.42 -9.40 -1.66
C TYR A 482 -5.61 -10.30 -0.44
N ALA A 483 -4.56 -11.00 -0.02
CA ALA A 483 -4.59 -11.78 1.21
C ALA A 483 -4.93 -10.92 2.43
N TYR A 484 -4.31 -9.75 2.53
CA TYR A 484 -4.59 -8.79 3.60
C TYR A 484 -6.05 -8.31 3.56
N ALA A 485 -6.52 -7.83 2.41
CA ALA A 485 -7.87 -7.27 2.29
C ALA A 485 -8.95 -8.34 2.56
N GLY A 486 -8.72 -9.57 2.08
CA GLY A 486 -9.61 -10.69 2.36
C GLY A 486 -9.68 -11.04 3.84
N ALA A 487 -8.54 -11.18 4.51
CA ALA A 487 -8.53 -11.48 5.94
C ALA A 487 -9.07 -10.33 6.81
N MET A 488 -8.89 -9.09 6.38
CA MET A 488 -9.51 -7.95 7.05
C MET A 488 -11.04 -8.03 6.99
N VAL A 489 -11.62 -8.31 5.82
CA VAL A 489 -13.06 -8.53 5.68
C VAL A 489 -13.53 -9.74 6.50
N ASP A 490 -12.80 -10.85 6.47
CA ASP A 490 -13.11 -12.04 7.30
C ASP A 490 -13.15 -11.69 8.79
N VAL A 491 -12.26 -10.82 9.31
CA VAL A 491 -12.32 -10.35 10.70
C VAL A 491 -13.65 -9.64 10.97
N PHE A 492 -14.07 -8.70 10.13
CA PHE A 492 -15.34 -7.99 10.34
C PHE A 492 -16.56 -8.90 10.20
N ASP A 493 -16.57 -9.81 9.21
CA ASP A 493 -17.64 -10.79 9.03
C ASP A 493 -17.79 -11.70 10.26
N ASN A 494 -16.68 -12.14 10.85
CA ASN A 494 -16.70 -12.97 12.06
C ASN A 494 -17.17 -12.17 13.28
N LEU A 495 -16.69 -10.93 13.47
CA LEU A 495 -17.13 -10.06 14.56
C LEU A 495 -18.63 -9.76 14.50
N ARG A 496 -19.16 -9.53 13.29
CA ARG A 496 -20.59 -9.31 13.06
C ARG A 496 -21.41 -10.53 13.51
N LYS A 497 -21.01 -11.74 13.12
CA LYS A 497 -21.72 -12.98 13.47
C LYS A 497 -21.64 -13.33 14.94
N GLU A 498 -20.44 -13.27 15.51
CA GLU A 498 -20.18 -13.80 16.86
C GLU A 498 -20.66 -12.83 17.95
N HIS A 499 -20.69 -11.53 17.66
CA HIS A 499 -20.90 -10.50 18.68
C HIS A 499 -21.98 -9.47 18.33
N ASN A 500 -22.73 -9.64 17.22
CA ASN A 500 -23.65 -8.62 16.69
C ASN A 500 -23.00 -7.23 16.59
N PHE A 501 -21.69 -7.20 16.35
CA PHE A 501 -20.92 -5.98 16.33
C PHE A 501 -21.18 -5.23 15.02
N ILE A 502 -21.79 -4.04 15.12
CA ILE A 502 -22.03 -3.15 13.98
C ILE A 502 -20.92 -2.10 13.97
N PHE A 503 -20.06 -2.17 12.97
CA PHE A 503 -18.95 -1.26 12.79
C PHE A 503 -19.24 -0.22 11.70
N ASN A 504 -18.75 1.00 11.88
CA ASN A 504 -18.90 2.05 10.88
C ASN A 504 -17.83 1.90 9.78
N HIS A 505 -18.09 1.02 8.81
CA HIS A 505 -17.19 0.78 7.67
C HIS A 505 -16.84 2.07 6.94
N SER A 506 -17.78 3.03 6.82
CA SER A 506 -17.52 4.30 6.14
C SER A 506 -16.43 5.13 6.81
N GLU A 507 -16.36 5.12 8.14
CA GLU A 507 -15.36 5.88 8.90
C GLU A 507 -13.97 5.26 8.77
N LEU A 508 -13.88 3.93 8.84
CA LEU A 508 -12.62 3.24 8.65
C LEU A 508 -12.14 3.29 7.19
N SER A 509 -13.04 3.15 6.22
CA SER A 509 -12.73 3.38 4.80
C SER A 509 -12.16 4.78 4.59
N LYS A 510 -12.75 5.80 5.23
CA LYS A 510 -12.23 7.17 5.17
C LYS A 510 -10.83 7.26 5.81
N TRP A 511 -10.64 6.66 6.98
CA TRP A 511 -9.34 6.60 7.65
C TRP A 511 -8.27 5.91 6.79
N PHE A 512 -8.57 4.76 6.16
CA PHE A 512 -7.69 4.08 5.20
C PHE A 512 -7.36 4.96 3.99
N ILE A 513 -8.36 5.63 3.41
CA ILE A 513 -8.16 6.55 2.28
C ILE A 513 -7.23 7.69 2.65
N ASP A 514 -7.43 8.32 3.81
CA ASP A 514 -6.65 9.48 4.24
C ASP A 514 -5.16 9.12 4.42
N ARG A 515 -4.86 7.97 5.04
CA ARG A 515 -3.48 7.48 5.20
C ARG A 515 -2.88 7.00 3.88
N ALA A 516 -3.68 6.34 3.04
CA ALA A 516 -3.23 5.96 1.69
C ALA A 516 -2.87 7.19 0.85
N LYS A 517 -3.58 8.32 1.01
CA LYS A 517 -3.27 9.61 0.36
C LYS A 517 -2.02 10.28 0.92
N GLU A 518 -1.82 10.28 2.24
CA GLU A 518 -0.63 10.84 2.88
C GLU A 518 0.67 10.18 2.39
N GLN A 519 0.63 8.87 2.13
CA GLN A 519 1.74 8.07 1.59
C GLN A 519 1.88 8.21 0.05
N ARG A 520 0.86 8.70 -0.66
CA ARG A 520 0.86 8.93 -2.12
C ARG A 520 1.46 10.28 -2.54
N LYS A 521 2.25 10.92 -1.68
CA LYS A 521 3.01 12.14 -2.01
C LYS A 521 4.11 11.91 -3.07
N ASP A 522 4.34 10.67 -3.51
CA ASP A 522 5.02 10.38 -4.76
C ASP A 522 4.15 10.81 -5.94
N LEU A 523 4.17 12.12 -6.22
CA LEU A 523 3.43 12.81 -7.27
C LEU A 523 3.71 12.28 -8.69
N PHE A 524 4.60 11.29 -8.88
CA PHE A 524 5.06 10.85 -10.20
C PHE A 524 4.90 9.40 -10.61
N GLU A 525 4.46 8.51 -9.74
CA GLU A 525 4.38 7.10 -10.15
C GLU A 525 3.10 6.75 -10.91
N ASN A 526 2.17 7.69 -11.10
CA ASN A 526 0.91 7.43 -11.81
C ASN A 526 0.94 7.62 -13.33
N THR A 527 2.00 8.19 -13.89
CA THR A 527 2.15 8.47 -15.32
C THR A 527 2.51 7.22 -16.14
N TYR A 528 2.94 6.13 -15.48
CA TYR A 528 3.38 4.86 -16.10
C TYR A 528 2.29 3.77 -16.18
N ASN A 529 1.05 4.11 -15.85
CA ASN A 529 -0.03 3.14 -15.58
C ASN A 529 -0.61 2.37 -16.79
N GLN A 530 0.02 2.45 -17.95
CA GLN A 530 -0.46 1.84 -19.19
C GLN A 530 -0.03 0.38 -19.38
N PHE A 531 0.62 -0.21 -18.39
CA PHE A 531 0.93 -1.64 -18.38
C PHE A 531 0.79 -2.25 -16.99
N LEU A 532 -0.02 -1.65 -16.10
CA LEU A 532 -0.27 -2.21 -14.78
C LEU A 532 -1.09 -3.49 -14.88
N GLU A 533 -0.84 -4.40 -13.95
CA GLU A 533 -1.66 -5.59 -13.78
C GLU A 533 -3.11 -5.21 -13.50
N VAL A 534 -4.09 -5.89 -14.10
CA VAL A 534 -5.53 -5.63 -13.92
C VAL A 534 -5.97 -5.76 -12.47
N SER A 535 -5.29 -6.61 -11.72
CA SER A 535 -5.50 -6.82 -10.29
C SER A 535 -4.74 -5.80 -9.43
N HIS A 536 -4.02 -4.83 -10.01
CA HIS A 536 -3.21 -3.90 -9.23
C HIS A 536 -4.07 -3.09 -8.23
N PRO A 537 -3.73 -3.09 -6.93
CA PRO A 537 -4.54 -2.45 -5.88
C PRO A 537 -4.82 -0.97 -6.10
N GLU A 538 -3.90 -0.19 -6.67
CA GLU A 538 -4.13 1.24 -6.96
C GLU A 538 -5.25 1.51 -7.97
N LYS A 539 -5.59 0.52 -8.80
CA LYS A 539 -6.67 0.59 -9.80
C LYS A 539 -7.90 -0.17 -9.37
N SER A 540 -7.91 -0.73 -8.16
CA SER A 540 -9.10 -1.41 -7.65
C SER A 540 -10.23 -0.40 -7.43
N SER A 541 -11.41 -0.74 -7.95
CA SER A 541 -12.67 -0.03 -7.77
C SER A 541 -13.81 -1.02 -7.68
N LEU A 542 -15.00 -0.55 -7.27
CA LEU A 542 -16.21 -1.38 -7.32
C LEU A 542 -16.52 -1.82 -8.76
N VAL A 543 -16.43 -0.89 -9.71
CA VAL A 543 -16.74 -1.16 -11.12
C VAL A 543 -15.79 -2.21 -11.71
N ARG A 544 -14.48 -2.11 -11.46
CA ARG A 544 -13.50 -3.06 -12.01
C ARG A 544 -13.47 -4.38 -11.25
N THR A 545 -13.37 -4.33 -9.94
CA THR A 545 -13.17 -5.52 -9.10
C THR A 545 -14.46 -6.32 -8.98
N VAL A 546 -15.59 -5.66 -8.74
CA VAL A 546 -16.87 -6.31 -8.44
C VAL A 546 -17.70 -6.48 -9.71
N ILE A 547 -18.04 -5.39 -10.40
CA ILE A 547 -18.98 -5.45 -11.54
C ILE A 547 -18.32 -6.14 -12.74
N SER A 548 -17.17 -5.64 -13.20
CA SER A 548 -16.49 -6.21 -14.38
C SER A 548 -16.05 -7.65 -14.14
N GLY A 549 -15.55 -7.98 -12.94
CA GLY A 549 -15.25 -9.35 -12.53
C GLY A 549 -16.44 -10.29 -12.64
N THR A 550 -17.59 -9.90 -12.07
CA THR A 550 -18.82 -10.71 -12.09
C THR A 550 -19.34 -10.89 -13.52
N LEU A 551 -19.31 -9.84 -14.34
CA LEU A 551 -19.71 -9.91 -15.75
C LEU A 551 -18.85 -10.87 -16.56
N THR A 552 -17.54 -10.96 -16.29
CA THR A 552 -16.67 -11.96 -16.94
C THR A 552 -17.13 -13.38 -16.64
N ILE A 553 -17.45 -13.67 -15.38
CA ILE A 553 -17.91 -15.00 -14.95
C ILE A 553 -19.26 -15.32 -15.61
N ILE A 554 -20.18 -14.36 -15.65
CA ILE A 554 -21.48 -14.50 -16.31
C ILE A 554 -21.31 -14.84 -17.79
N LEU A 555 -20.45 -14.11 -18.51
CA LEU A 555 -20.21 -14.35 -19.93
C LEU A 555 -19.53 -15.71 -20.18
N LYS A 556 -18.58 -16.09 -19.32
CA LYS A 556 -17.90 -17.40 -19.36
C LYS A 556 -18.90 -18.55 -19.23
N HIS A 557 -19.90 -18.43 -18.34
CA HIS A 557 -20.86 -19.48 -18.02
C HIS A 557 -22.29 -19.20 -18.51
N LYS A 558 -22.44 -18.35 -19.53
CA LYS A 558 -23.73 -17.81 -19.96
C LYS A 558 -24.78 -18.86 -20.27
N GLU A 559 -24.37 -20.00 -20.83
CA GLU A 559 -25.26 -21.12 -21.14
C GLU A 559 -25.87 -21.77 -19.88
N LYS A 560 -25.08 -21.88 -18.80
CA LYS A 560 -25.51 -22.44 -17.51
C LYS A 560 -26.45 -21.51 -16.74
N LEU A 561 -26.41 -20.22 -17.05
CA LEU A 561 -27.28 -19.20 -16.47
C LEU A 561 -28.58 -18.96 -17.25
N ALA A 562 -28.84 -19.73 -18.32
CA ALA A 562 -30.02 -19.52 -19.17
C ALA A 562 -31.36 -19.62 -18.40
N TRP A 563 -31.42 -20.39 -17.31
CA TRP A 563 -32.63 -20.50 -16.47
C TRP A 563 -32.93 -19.22 -15.66
N PHE A 564 -31.93 -18.35 -15.46
CA PHE A 564 -32.02 -17.08 -14.71
C PHE A 564 -32.07 -15.87 -15.66
N SER A 565 -32.28 -16.10 -16.96
CA SER A 565 -32.06 -15.08 -18.01
C SER A 565 -32.86 -13.80 -17.80
N LYS A 566 -34.16 -13.91 -17.47
CA LYS A 566 -35.06 -12.76 -17.31
C LYS A 566 -34.65 -11.86 -16.15
N GLU A 567 -34.43 -12.45 -14.98
CA GLU A 567 -34.03 -11.73 -13.77
C GLU A 567 -32.62 -11.15 -13.93
N LEU A 568 -31.71 -11.89 -14.56
CA LEU A 568 -30.36 -11.42 -14.88
C LEU A 568 -30.38 -10.25 -15.86
N SER A 569 -31.19 -10.30 -16.92
CA SER A 569 -31.35 -9.19 -17.87
C SER A 569 -31.86 -7.92 -17.17
N GLY A 570 -32.83 -8.03 -16.27
CA GLY A 570 -33.30 -6.90 -15.48
C GLY A 570 -32.21 -6.27 -14.61
N LYS A 571 -31.42 -7.09 -13.91
CA LYS A 571 -30.28 -6.61 -13.10
C LYS A 571 -29.20 -5.93 -13.97
N LEU A 572 -28.83 -6.55 -15.09
CA LEU A 572 -27.85 -6.01 -16.02
C LEU A 572 -28.31 -4.67 -16.62
N LEU A 573 -29.60 -4.53 -16.93
CA LEU A 573 -30.18 -3.30 -17.45
C LEU A 573 -30.12 -2.17 -16.43
N ASN A 574 -30.35 -2.46 -15.15
CA ASN A 574 -30.25 -1.47 -14.10
C ASN A 574 -28.81 -0.95 -13.94
N ILE A 575 -27.83 -1.86 -13.93
CA ILE A 575 -26.40 -1.47 -13.93
C ILE A 575 -26.09 -0.62 -15.16
N ALA A 576 -26.56 -1.02 -16.34
CA ALA A 576 -26.35 -0.29 -17.59
C ALA A 576 -26.89 1.15 -17.56
N LYS A 577 -27.98 1.40 -16.82
CA LYS A 577 -28.56 2.73 -16.63
C LYS A 577 -27.80 3.57 -15.61
N ALA A 578 -27.32 2.94 -14.52
CA ALA A 578 -26.66 3.61 -13.41
C ALA A 578 -25.21 4.02 -13.74
N LEU A 579 -24.50 3.15 -14.45
CA LEU A 579 -23.09 3.32 -14.82
C LEU A 579 -22.82 4.65 -15.56
N PRO A 580 -23.50 5.00 -16.68
CA PRO A 580 -23.26 6.26 -17.39
C PRO A 580 -23.66 7.52 -16.61
N LYS A 581 -24.55 7.39 -15.63
CA LYS A 581 -25.02 8.51 -14.80
C LYS A 581 -24.09 8.80 -13.62
N GLY A 582 -23.09 7.96 -13.39
CA GLY A 582 -22.21 8.08 -12.22
C GLY A 582 -22.91 7.75 -10.90
N GLU A 583 -24.02 7.01 -10.95
CA GLU A 583 -24.76 6.59 -9.74
C GLU A 583 -23.93 5.55 -8.95
N ILE A 584 -23.09 4.76 -9.63
CA ILE A 584 -22.17 3.78 -9.02
C ILE A 584 -20.79 4.40 -8.78
N LYS A 585 -20.23 4.24 -7.57
CA LYS A 585 -18.87 4.71 -7.24
C LYS A 585 -17.83 3.99 -8.12
N GLY A 586 -16.94 4.75 -8.78
CA GLY A 586 -15.96 4.22 -9.72
C GLY A 586 -16.45 4.17 -11.18
N SER A 587 -17.64 4.70 -11.49
CA SER A 587 -18.18 4.75 -12.86
C SER A 587 -17.28 5.50 -13.84
N GLU A 588 -16.41 6.39 -13.38
CA GLU A 588 -15.39 7.02 -14.21
C GLU A 588 -14.44 6.00 -14.87
N GLU A 589 -14.34 4.79 -14.34
CA GLU A 589 -13.54 3.71 -14.92
C GLU A 589 -14.11 3.15 -16.23
N ILE A 590 -15.40 3.28 -16.48
CA ILE A 590 -16.01 2.92 -17.77
C ILE A 590 -15.34 3.71 -18.91
N ILE A 591 -14.91 4.93 -18.59
CA ILE A 591 -14.35 5.91 -19.51
C ILE A 591 -12.82 5.83 -19.52
N LYS A 592 -12.20 5.08 -18.59
CA LYS A 592 -10.75 4.82 -18.56
C LYS A 592 -10.44 3.53 -19.34
N PRO A 593 -9.41 3.49 -20.21
CA PRO A 593 -9.07 2.28 -20.97
C PRO A 593 -8.74 1.08 -20.07
N PHE A 594 -9.43 -0.04 -20.31
CA PHE A 594 -9.05 -1.36 -19.77
C PHE A 594 -7.91 -2.00 -20.58
N LYS A 595 -7.73 -1.59 -21.84
CA LYS A 595 -6.86 -2.23 -22.84
C LYS A 595 -5.36 -2.12 -22.58
N LEU A 596 -4.94 -1.20 -21.72
CA LEU A 596 -3.54 -0.94 -21.36
C LEU A 596 -3.17 -1.61 -20.02
N THR A 597 -3.70 -2.81 -19.74
CA THR A 597 -3.40 -3.50 -18.49
C THR A 597 -2.98 -4.94 -18.73
N LYS A 598 -1.92 -5.38 -18.04
CA LYS A 598 -1.47 -6.78 -18.06
C LYS A 598 -2.45 -7.62 -17.26
N ASN A 599 -2.61 -8.88 -17.63
CA ASN A 599 -3.37 -9.85 -16.85
C ASN A 599 -2.52 -11.10 -16.59
N PHE A 600 -1.47 -10.88 -15.80
CA PHE A 600 -0.53 -11.85 -15.30
C PHE A 600 -1.23 -12.94 -14.48
N TYR A 601 -2.12 -12.55 -13.56
CA TYR A 601 -2.87 -13.49 -12.72
C TYR A 601 -4.05 -14.16 -13.45
N GLY A 602 -4.35 -13.69 -14.66
CA GLY A 602 -5.51 -14.17 -15.42
C GLY A 602 -6.85 -13.80 -14.78
N SER A 603 -6.89 -12.82 -13.87
CA SER A 603 -8.08 -12.42 -13.11
C SER A 603 -9.29 -12.06 -13.97
N PHE A 604 -10.48 -12.13 -13.38
CA PHE A 604 -11.73 -11.75 -14.04
C PHE A 604 -11.92 -10.24 -14.25
N PHE A 605 -11.04 -9.37 -13.75
CA PHE A 605 -11.25 -7.91 -13.68
C PHE A 605 -10.99 -7.14 -14.99
N THR A 606 -10.92 -7.84 -16.12
CA THR A 606 -10.46 -7.29 -17.41
C THR A 606 -11.60 -6.78 -18.27
N GLY A 607 -11.36 -5.87 -19.21
CA GLY A 607 -12.35 -5.46 -20.21
C GLY A 607 -13.45 -4.52 -19.68
N ASN A 608 -14.06 -3.77 -20.61
CA ASN A 608 -15.01 -2.73 -20.28
C ASN A 608 -16.36 -3.32 -19.83
N PRO A 609 -16.91 -2.90 -18.67
CA PRO A 609 -18.18 -3.42 -18.16
C PRO A 609 -19.37 -3.15 -19.09
N LEU A 610 -19.40 -2.02 -19.83
CA LEU A 610 -20.50 -1.74 -20.77
C LEU A 610 -20.53 -2.72 -21.94
N ILE A 611 -19.36 -3.07 -22.49
CA ILE A 611 -19.25 -4.06 -23.58
C ILE A 611 -19.78 -5.41 -23.09
N LYS A 612 -19.37 -5.83 -21.90
CA LYS A 612 -19.83 -7.11 -21.34
C LYS A 612 -21.31 -7.13 -21.01
N ILE A 613 -21.85 -6.01 -20.53
CA ILE A 613 -23.29 -5.85 -20.30
C ILE A 613 -24.04 -5.98 -21.62
N LYS A 614 -23.57 -5.35 -22.69
CA LYS A 614 -24.15 -5.50 -24.04
C LYS A 614 -24.13 -6.97 -24.47
N GLU A 615 -22.97 -7.62 -24.45
CA GLU A 615 -22.83 -9.04 -24.83
C GLU A 615 -23.74 -9.95 -24.00
N SER A 616 -23.86 -9.67 -22.70
CA SER A 616 -24.73 -10.42 -21.80
C SER A 616 -26.20 -10.20 -22.14
N ILE A 617 -26.63 -8.95 -22.34
CA ILE A 617 -28.02 -8.62 -22.70
C ILE A 617 -28.37 -9.23 -24.06
N GLU A 618 -27.49 -9.18 -25.05
CA GLU A 618 -27.72 -9.79 -26.36
C GLU A 618 -27.92 -11.31 -26.26
N PHE A 619 -27.21 -11.98 -25.35
CA PHE A 619 -27.37 -13.42 -25.14
C PHE A 619 -28.62 -13.79 -24.32
N PHE A 620 -28.87 -13.11 -23.21
CA PHE A 620 -29.94 -13.47 -22.28
C PHE A 620 -31.31 -12.92 -22.68
N ASN A 621 -31.35 -11.81 -23.41
CA ASN A 621 -32.61 -11.22 -23.85
C ASN A 621 -33.13 -11.94 -25.11
N LYS A 622 -33.83 -13.06 -24.86
CA LYS A 622 -34.53 -13.86 -25.87
C LYS A 622 -36.01 -13.51 -26.02
N GLU A 623 -36.54 -12.63 -25.16
CA GLU A 623 -37.94 -12.18 -25.26
C GLU A 623 -38.08 -11.09 -26.35
N PRO A 624 -39.24 -11.00 -27.03
CA PRO A 624 -39.54 -9.89 -27.92
C PRO A 624 -39.45 -8.56 -27.15
N LEU A 625 -38.87 -7.53 -27.77
CA LEU A 625 -38.69 -6.21 -27.14
C LEU A 625 -40.01 -5.59 -26.66
N GLU A 626 -41.15 -5.99 -27.24
CA GLU A 626 -42.48 -5.54 -26.82
C GLU A 626 -42.93 -6.08 -25.45
N SER A 627 -42.24 -7.07 -24.87
CA SER A 627 -42.56 -7.60 -23.52
C SER A 627 -42.03 -6.72 -22.37
N PHE A 628 -41.19 -5.72 -22.68
CA PHE A 628 -40.60 -4.82 -21.70
C PHE A 628 -41.36 -3.48 -21.65
N GLU A 629 -41.35 -2.82 -20.50
CA GLU A 629 -41.84 -1.44 -20.38
C GLU A 629 -41.08 -0.51 -21.33
N ASP A 630 -41.73 0.56 -21.82
CA ASP A 630 -41.16 1.45 -22.84
C ASP A 630 -39.77 2.01 -22.44
N ALA A 631 -39.55 2.30 -21.16
CA ALA A 631 -38.27 2.77 -20.65
C ALA A 631 -37.16 1.71 -20.71
N ASP A 632 -37.52 0.44 -20.46
CA ASP A 632 -36.61 -0.71 -20.51
C ASP A 632 -36.32 -1.10 -21.95
N ARG A 633 -37.35 -1.12 -22.80
CA ARG A 633 -37.23 -1.34 -24.24
C ARG A 633 -36.27 -0.34 -24.87
N ASN A 634 -36.48 0.96 -24.62
CA ASN A 634 -35.62 2.02 -25.14
C ASN A 634 -34.17 1.90 -24.64
N ALA A 635 -33.96 1.45 -23.40
CA ALA A 635 -32.62 1.26 -22.85
C ALA A 635 -31.92 0.04 -23.47
N ILE A 636 -32.63 -1.08 -23.64
CA ILE A 636 -32.12 -2.28 -24.31
C ILE A 636 -31.79 -1.98 -25.77
N GLU A 637 -32.67 -1.27 -26.50
CA GLU A 637 -32.42 -0.86 -27.87
C GLU A 637 -31.17 0.04 -27.98
N LYS A 638 -31.02 1.00 -27.06
CA LYS A 638 -29.81 1.83 -26.97
C LYS A 638 -28.55 0.99 -26.74
N ILE A 639 -28.58 0.03 -25.81
CA ILE A 639 -27.45 -0.86 -25.50
C ILE A 639 -27.12 -1.76 -26.69
N LYS A 640 -28.12 -2.36 -27.35
CA LYS A 640 -27.92 -3.19 -28.55
C LYS A 640 -27.37 -2.36 -29.72
N SER A 641 -27.85 -1.13 -29.88
CA SER A 641 -27.34 -0.17 -30.88
C SER A 641 -25.97 0.43 -30.54
N TYR A 642 -25.47 0.20 -29.32
CA TYR A 642 -24.17 0.67 -28.85
C TYR A 642 -23.07 -0.13 -29.55
N ASP A 643 -22.63 0.35 -30.69
CA ASP A 643 -21.48 -0.19 -31.42
C ASP A 643 -20.36 0.83 -31.33
N LEU A 644 -19.23 0.45 -30.70
CA LEU A 644 -18.09 1.33 -30.49
C LEU A 644 -17.49 1.83 -31.81
N GLU A 645 -17.52 1.01 -32.86
CA GLU A 645 -17.07 1.40 -34.19
C GLU A 645 -18.07 2.37 -34.84
N MET A 646 -19.38 2.15 -34.67
CA MET A 646 -20.39 3.10 -35.12
C MET A 646 -20.42 4.38 -34.29
N ILE A 647 -20.15 4.35 -32.99
CA ILE A 647 -20.02 5.54 -32.13
C ILE A 647 -18.78 6.30 -32.55
N LEU A 648 -17.65 5.61 -32.77
CA LEU A 648 -16.46 6.20 -33.35
C LEU A 648 -16.82 6.87 -34.68
N ILE A 649 -17.38 6.14 -35.65
CA ILE A 649 -17.73 6.67 -36.97
C ILE A 649 -18.74 7.83 -36.88
N ASN A 650 -19.81 7.70 -36.08
CA ASN A 650 -20.86 8.71 -35.95
C ASN A 650 -20.36 9.96 -35.23
N THR A 651 -19.58 9.80 -34.16
CA THR A 651 -18.98 10.94 -33.45
C THR A 651 -17.91 11.60 -34.32
N LEU A 652 -17.08 10.82 -35.04
CA LEU A 652 -16.14 11.33 -36.04
C LEU A 652 -16.86 12.11 -37.15
N GLN A 653 -17.99 11.60 -37.66
CA GLN A 653 -18.82 12.26 -38.67
C GLN A 653 -19.52 13.51 -38.11
N LYS A 654 -20.00 13.48 -36.87
CA LYS A 654 -20.61 14.63 -36.19
C LYS A 654 -19.59 15.74 -35.99
N ILE A 655 -18.38 15.41 -35.55
CA ILE A 655 -17.25 16.35 -35.43
C ILE A 655 -16.81 16.89 -36.79
N LYS A 656 -16.90 16.08 -37.85
CA LYS A 656 -16.70 16.53 -39.23
C LYS A 656 -17.76 17.53 -39.70
N ASN A 657 -18.96 17.50 -39.14
CA ASN A 657 -20.10 18.30 -39.61
C ASN A 657 -20.47 19.47 -38.68
N VAL A 658 -20.02 19.49 -37.42
CA VAL A 658 -20.37 20.48 -36.39
C VAL A 658 -19.12 21.09 -35.74
N ASN A 659 -19.14 22.39 -35.47
CA ASN A 659 -18.17 23.07 -34.59
C ASN A 659 -18.99 23.89 -33.57
N PRO A 660 -18.88 23.68 -32.24
CA PRO A 660 -17.84 22.97 -31.46
C PRO A 660 -18.13 21.51 -31.08
N CYS A 661 -17.06 20.73 -30.80
CA CYS A 661 -17.15 19.43 -30.12
C CYS A 661 -17.58 19.63 -28.66
N ASP A 662 -18.62 18.93 -28.21
CA ASP A 662 -19.02 18.93 -26.80
C ASP A 662 -18.26 17.84 -26.00
N ILE A 663 -18.32 17.91 -24.66
CA ILE A 663 -17.61 16.96 -23.79
C ILE A 663 -18.13 15.52 -23.93
N LEU A 664 -19.41 15.32 -24.24
CA LEU A 664 -19.98 13.99 -24.42
C LEU A 664 -19.40 13.32 -25.67
N ASP A 665 -19.19 14.08 -26.74
CA ASP A 665 -18.51 13.63 -27.95
C ASP A 665 -17.04 13.25 -27.66
N ILE A 666 -16.32 14.03 -26.84
CA ILE A 666 -14.94 13.70 -26.42
C ILE A 666 -14.90 12.43 -25.56
N MET A 667 -15.83 12.26 -24.62
CA MET A 667 -15.92 11.05 -23.81
C MET A 667 -16.23 9.81 -24.67
N CYS A 668 -17.15 9.93 -25.62
CA CYS A 668 -17.47 8.85 -26.57
C CYS A 668 -16.27 8.46 -27.43
N LEU A 669 -15.53 9.45 -27.96
CA LEU A 669 -14.29 9.19 -28.69
C LEU A 669 -13.24 8.51 -27.82
N ASN A 670 -13.09 8.95 -26.57
CA ASN A 670 -12.12 8.38 -25.64
C ASN A 670 -12.41 6.89 -25.38
N ILE A 671 -13.67 6.55 -25.12
CA ILE A 671 -14.12 5.16 -24.95
C ILE A 671 -13.86 4.34 -26.21
N ALA A 672 -14.27 4.84 -27.37
CA ALA A 672 -14.16 4.10 -28.62
C ALA A 672 -12.71 3.87 -29.06
N LEU A 673 -11.84 4.88 -28.94
CA LEU A 673 -10.42 4.77 -29.28
C LEU A 673 -9.62 3.97 -28.23
N SER A 674 -10.18 3.77 -27.03
CA SER A 674 -9.58 2.98 -25.96
C SER A 674 -9.71 1.46 -26.16
N GLU A 675 -10.50 1.00 -27.12
CA GLU A 675 -10.79 -0.42 -27.39
C GLU A 675 -10.06 -0.93 -28.66
N PRO A 676 -9.90 -2.25 -28.88
CA PRO A 676 -9.36 -2.82 -30.12
C PRO A 676 -10.36 -2.72 -31.26
N VAL A 677 -10.73 -1.50 -31.64
CA VAL A 677 -11.38 -1.25 -32.91
C VAL A 677 -10.31 -1.45 -33.99
N ALA A 678 -10.63 -2.23 -35.02
CA ALA A 678 -9.76 -2.47 -36.17
C ALA A 678 -9.25 -1.11 -36.73
N GLN A 679 -8.01 -1.11 -37.25
CA GLN A 679 -7.30 0.06 -37.77
C GLN A 679 -8.25 1.14 -38.30
N SER A 680 -8.44 2.19 -37.50
CA SER A 680 -9.40 3.23 -37.81
C SER A 680 -9.00 3.97 -39.07
N ASN A 681 -10.00 4.42 -39.82
CA ASN A 681 -9.83 5.23 -41.02
C ASN A 681 -9.00 6.49 -40.70
N ASP A 682 -7.70 6.48 -41.03
CA ASP A 682 -6.73 7.56 -40.79
C ASP A 682 -7.27 8.96 -41.18
N LYS A 683 -8.12 9.02 -42.21
CA LYS A 683 -8.76 10.26 -42.65
C LYS A 683 -9.64 10.86 -41.55
N LEU A 684 -10.46 10.04 -40.89
CA LEU A 684 -11.36 10.51 -39.83
C LEU A 684 -10.58 10.87 -38.55
N LEU A 685 -9.55 10.11 -38.20
CA LEU A 685 -8.67 10.44 -37.07
C LEU A 685 -7.95 11.77 -37.29
N LYS A 686 -7.41 11.99 -38.50
CA LYS A 686 -6.78 13.25 -38.89
C LYS A 686 -7.75 14.42 -38.80
N ASP A 687 -9.01 14.23 -39.20
CA ASP A 687 -10.06 15.23 -39.08
C ASP A 687 -10.35 15.60 -37.60
N VAL A 688 -10.37 14.62 -36.68
CA VAL A 688 -10.49 14.90 -35.23
C VAL A 688 -9.30 15.66 -34.70
N VAL A 689 -8.07 15.17 -34.95
CA VAL A 689 -6.86 15.85 -34.48
C VAL A 689 -6.82 17.27 -35.03
N THR A 690 -7.28 17.51 -36.26
CA THR A 690 -7.37 18.84 -36.86
C THR A 690 -8.40 19.74 -36.18
N ARG A 691 -9.58 19.22 -35.83
CA ARG A 691 -10.72 20.02 -35.36
C ARG A 691 -10.85 20.15 -33.84
N LEU A 692 -10.29 19.21 -33.09
CA LEU A 692 -10.35 19.22 -31.63
C LEU A 692 -9.58 20.41 -31.08
N ASP A 693 -10.28 21.34 -30.45
CA ASP A 693 -9.73 22.56 -29.88
C ASP A 693 -9.70 22.43 -28.36
N ILE A 694 -8.51 22.18 -27.80
CA ILE A 694 -8.33 21.91 -26.37
C ILE A 694 -8.69 23.15 -25.53
N SER A 695 -8.46 24.35 -26.08
CA SER A 695 -8.73 25.63 -25.40
C SER A 695 -10.19 25.82 -24.96
N LYS A 696 -11.13 25.06 -25.53
CA LYS A 696 -12.57 25.11 -25.19
C LYS A 696 -12.92 24.39 -23.89
N PHE A 697 -12.01 23.58 -23.33
CA PHE A 697 -12.27 22.77 -22.14
C PHE A 697 -11.55 23.35 -20.93
N THR A 698 -12.20 24.17 -20.12
CA THR A 698 -11.53 24.86 -19.01
C THR A 698 -11.55 24.09 -17.69
N LYS A 699 -12.33 23.02 -17.58
CA LYS A 699 -12.38 22.15 -16.39
C LYS A 699 -11.30 21.08 -16.48
N GLU A 700 -10.61 20.81 -15.36
CA GLU A 700 -9.49 19.86 -15.28
C GLU A 700 -9.77 18.51 -15.98
N ILE A 701 -10.91 17.89 -15.67
CA ILE A 701 -11.30 16.57 -16.20
C ILE A 701 -11.56 16.65 -17.71
N ASP A 702 -12.25 17.70 -18.16
CA ASP A 702 -12.62 17.88 -19.57
C ASP A 702 -11.39 18.14 -20.44
N PHE A 703 -10.47 18.98 -19.94
CA PHE A 703 -9.18 19.26 -20.55
C PHE A 703 -8.33 17.99 -20.65
N ALA A 704 -8.27 17.20 -19.57
CA ALA A 704 -7.56 15.92 -19.55
C ALA A 704 -8.11 14.92 -20.58
N PHE A 705 -9.44 14.86 -20.74
CA PHE A 705 -10.06 14.02 -21.77
C PHE A 705 -9.70 14.47 -23.19
N ALA A 706 -9.69 15.77 -23.47
CA ALA A 706 -9.32 16.30 -24.77
C ALA A 706 -7.85 15.99 -25.13
N CYS A 707 -6.91 16.22 -24.20
CA CYS A 707 -5.51 15.85 -24.38
C CYS A 707 -5.33 14.35 -24.65
N ARG A 708 -6.06 13.50 -23.90
CA ARG A 708 -6.00 12.05 -24.05
C ARG A 708 -6.57 11.56 -25.38
N VAL A 709 -7.66 12.14 -25.89
CA VAL A 709 -8.21 11.79 -27.21
C VAL A 709 -7.18 12.04 -28.31
N LEU A 710 -6.43 13.15 -28.26
CA LEU A 710 -5.36 13.40 -29.23
C LEU A 710 -4.31 12.29 -29.20
N ALA A 711 -3.88 11.87 -28.01
CA ALA A 711 -2.92 10.78 -27.87
C ALA A 711 -3.48 9.44 -28.41
N LEU A 712 -4.73 9.11 -28.08
CA LEU A 712 -5.38 7.88 -28.55
C LEU A 712 -5.56 7.86 -30.08
N CYS A 713 -5.87 9.00 -30.71
CA CYS A 713 -5.90 9.11 -32.17
C CYS A 713 -4.54 8.76 -32.81
N VAL A 714 -3.44 9.14 -32.16
CA VAL A 714 -2.10 8.77 -32.62
C VAL A 714 -1.86 7.27 -32.45
N LEU A 715 -2.23 6.68 -31.32
CA LEU A 715 -2.06 5.24 -31.09
C LEU A 715 -2.89 4.36 -32.03
N ALA A 716 -4.06 4.85 -32.44
CA ALA A 716 -4.96 4.16 -33.34
C ALA A 716 -4.54 4.30 -34.83
N SER A 717 -3.45 5.02 -35.12
CA SER A 717 -2.95 5.28 -36.47
C SER A 717 -1.45 5.01 -36.60
N SER A 718 -1.01 4.59 -37.79
CA SER A 718 0.40 4.57 -38.16
C SER A 718 0.85 5.84 -38.89
N ASN A 719 0.00 6.87 -38.96
CA ASN A 719 0.23 8.08 -39.76
C ASN A 719 1.01 9.15 -38.97
N GLU A 720 2.25 9.40 -39.39
CA GLU A 720 3.13 10.40 -38.77
C GLU A 720 2.59 11.84 -38.83
N ASP A 721 1.74 12.18 -39.82
CA ASP A 721 1.10 13.51 -39.86
C ASP A 721 0.16 13.71 -38.66
N ILE A 722 -0.58 12.66 -38.28
CA ILE A 722 -1.52 12.70 -37.15
C ILE A 722 -0.74 12.89 -35.85
N LYS A 723 0.35 12.14 -35.70
CA LYS A 723 1.30 12.29 -34.58
C LYS A 723 1.84 13.71 -34.48
N LYS A 724 2.36 14.25 -35.59
CA LYS A 724 2.91 15.61 -35.62
C LYS A 724 1.87 16.66 -35.22
N GLN A 725 0.67 16.61 -35.80
CA GLN A 725 -0.39 17.57 -35.47
C GLN A 725 -0.87 17.47 -34.02
N ALA A 726 -0.99 16.26 -33.47
CA ALA A 726 -1.36 16.06 -32.07
C ALA A 726 -0.31 16.65 -31.13
N ILE A 727 0.97 16.39 -31.38
CA ILE A 727 2.10 16.95 -30.61
C ILE A 727 2.15 18.48 -30.72
N ASP A 728 1.95 19.04 -31.92
CA ASP A 728 1.92 20.49 -32.12
C ASP A 728 0.79 21.14 -31.31
N LYS A 729 -0.40 20.53 -31.29
CA LYS A 729 -1.53 21.01 -30.47
C LYS A 729 -1.24 20.94 -28.98
N LEU A 730 -0.78 19.78 -28.49
CA LEU A 730 -0.42 19.61 -27.09
C LEU A 730 0.68 20.61 -26.67
N THR A 731 1.63 20.89 -27.57
CA THR A 731 2.67 21.92 -27.38
C THR A 731 2.07 23.32 -27.27
N ILE A 732 1.17 23.70 -28.18
CA ILE A 732 0.48 25.00 -28.14
C ILE A 732 -0.31 25.13 -26.84
N SER A 733 -1.06 24.09 -26.46
CA SER A 733 -1.84 24.08 -25.23
C SER A 733 -0.95 24.21 -23.99
N PHE A 734 0.22 23.56 -23.97
CA PHE A 734 1.19 23.69 -22.88
C PHE A 734 1.72 25.12 -22.77
N LEU A 735 1.97 25.77 -23.90
CA LEU A 735 2.56 27.10 -23.95
C LEU A 735 1.56 28.23 -23.69
N LYS A 736 0.27 28.03 -24.01
CA LYS A 736 -0.72 29.13 -24.08
C LYS A 736 -2.05 28.88 -23.38
N GLU A 737 -2.46 27.63 -23.19
CA GLU A 737 -3.83 27.29 -22.77
C GLU A 737 -3.88 26.67 -21.36
N ALA A 738 -2.80 26.03 -20.92
CA ALA A 738 -2.70 25.43 -19.59
C ALA A 738 -2.66 26.52 -18.49
N SER A 739 -3.73 26.55 -17.69
CA SER A 739 -3.91 27.53 -16.61
C SER A 739 -3.71 26.98 -15.19
N GLU A 740 -3.79 25.65 -15.02
CA GLU A 740 -3.75 24.96 -13.72
C GLU A 740 -2.78 23.79 -13.79
N ILE A 741 -2.24 23.37 -12.64
CA ILE A 741 -1.29 22.25 -12.55
C ILE A 741 -1.85 20.99 -13.22
N ALA A 742 -3.14 20.68 -13.02
CA ALA A 742 -3.82 19.56 -13.66
C ALA A 742 -3.81 19.63 -15.20
N HIS A 743 -3.90 20.82 -15.80
CA HIS A 743 -3.82 21.01 -17.25
C HIS A 743 -2.43 20.69 -17.79
N TYR A 744 -1.38 21.17 -17.13
CA TYR A 744 0.00 20.83 -17.48
C TYR A 744 0.25 19.32 -17.38
N TRP A 745 -0.26 18.68 -16.33
CA TRP A 745 -0.19 17.24 -16.14
C TRP A 745 -0.85 16.44 -17.24
N ALA A 746 -2.08 16.78 -17.60
CA ALA A 746 -2.81 16.14 -18.69
C ALA A 746 -2.05 16.16 -20.02
N ILE A 747 -1.34 17.26 -20.30
CA ILE A 747 -0.53 17.39 -21.52
C ILE A 747 0.70 16.51 -21.46
N LEU A 748 1.44 16.56 -20.34
CA LEU A 748 2.63 15.72 -20.14
C LEU A 748 2.27 14.22 -20.27
N GLU A 749 1.15 13.81 -19.70
CA GLU A 749 0.62 12.45 -19.83
C GLU A 749 0.32 12.07 -21.28
N ALA A 750 -0.39 12.94 -22.02
CA ALA A 750 -0.76 12.69 -23.40
C ALA A 750 0.46 12.60 -24.33
N VAL A 751 1.45 13.47 -24.17
CA VAL A 751 2.67 13.46 -24.98
C VAL A 751 3.56 12.26 -24.65
N ASN A 752 3.71 11.93 -23.38
CA ASN A 752 4.43 10.72 -22.97
C ASN A 752 3.78 9.46 -23.54
N LEU A 753 2.45 9.40 -23.55
CA LEU A 753 1.69 8.30 -24.14
C LEU A 753 2.00 8.11 -25.63
N ILE A 754 2.05 9.22 -26.37
CA ILE A 754 2.38 9.21 -27.81
C ILE A 754 3.80 8.66 -28.04
N TYR A 755 4.80 9.18 -27.31
CA TYR A 755 6.19 8.77 -27.53
C TYR A 755 6.46 7.34 -27.05
N SER A 756 5.93 6.93 -25.89
CA SER A 756 6.12 5.59 -25.30
C SER A 756 5.65 4.45 -26.20
N ASN A 757 4.73 4.71 -27.11
CA ASN A 757 4.17 3.74 -28.05
C ASN A 757 4.64 3.96 -29.50
N SER A 758 5.63 4.82 -29.70
CA SER A 758 6.24 5.02 -31.01
C SER A 758 7.31 3.96 -31.31
N ASN A 759 7.54 3.66 -32.58
CA ASN A 759 8.62 2.75 -33.02
C ASN A 759 10.03 3.35 -32.87
N ALA A 760 10.21 4.39 -32.04
CA ALA A 760 11.50 5.01 -31.81
C ALA A 760 12.44 4.06 -31.06
N GLU A 761 13.73 4.09 -31.37
CA GLU A 761 14.76 3.31 -30.66
C GLU A 761 14.83 3.67 -29.16
N ASN A 762 14.49 4.93 -28.81
CA ASN A 762 14.45 5.39 -27.43
C ASN A 762 13.27 6.36 -27.16
N PRO A 763 12.06 5.83 -26.87
CA PRO A 763 10.84 6.62 -26.63
C PRO A 763 10.96 7.68 -25.54
N ALA A 764 11.69 7.38 -24.45
CA ALA A 764 11.87 8.29 -23.34
C ALA A 764 12.67 9.54 -23.76
N GLN A 765 13.70 9.34 -24.59
CA GLN A 765 14.54 10.43 -25.07
C GLN A 765 13.77 11.43 -25.94
N GLU A 766 12.87 10.96 -26.80
CA GLU A 766 12.01 11.81 -27.63
C GLU A 766 11.05 12.64 -26.77
N PHE A 767 10.48 12.06 -25.71
CA PHE A 767 9.65 12.79 -24.75
C PHE A 767 10.44 13.92 -24.05
N TYR A 768 11.63 13.61 -23.53
CA TYR A 768 12.45 14.62 -22.85
C TYR A 768 12.97 15.70 -23.79
N LYS A 769 13.28 15.36 -25.04
CA LYS A 769 13.67 16.34 -26.07
C LYS A 769 12.53 17.30 -26.36
N TRP A 770 11.31 16.79 -26.54
CA TRP A 770 10.13 17.63 -26.68
C TRP A 770 9.96 18.55 -25.46
N LEU A 771 10.11 18.01 -24.24
CA LEU A 771 9.98 18.79 -23.01
C LEU A 771 11.03 19.92 -22.92
N ASP A 772 12.29 19.67 -23.27
CA ASP A 772 13.33 20.71 -23.33
C ASP A 772 12.98 21.79 -24.36
N GLU A 773 12.52 21.40 -25.55
CA GLU A 773 12.13 22.34 -26.60
C GLU A 773 10.97 23.24 -26.15
N VAL A 774 9.99 22.67 -25.44
CA VAL A 774 8.82 23.41 -24.94
C VAL A 774 9.23 24.37 -23.82
N ILE A 775 10.02 23.91 -22.85
CA ILE A 775 10.56 24.76 -21.77
C ILE A 775 11.43 25.89 -22.36
N SER A 776 12.25 25.60 -23.37
CA SER A 776 13.12 26.58 -24.01
C SER A 776 12.38 27.64 -24.84
N LYS A 777 11.17 27.32 -25.31
CA LYS A 777 10.31 28.24 -26.08
C LYS A 777 9.44 29.14 -25.20
N GLN A 778 9.44 28.96 -23.87
CA GLN A 778 8.51 29.67 -23.01
C GLN A 778 8.87 31.14 -22.74
N GLN A 779 7.83 31.98 -22.80
CA GLN A 779 7.79 33.35 -22.29
C GLN A 779 6.82 33.52 -21.09
N CYS A 780 6.19 32.42 -20.62
CA CYS A 780 5.15 32.44 -19.57
C CYS A 780 5.65 31.81 -18.25
N ARG A 781 4.98 32.16 -17.15
CA ARG A 781 5.33 31.73 -15.78
C ARG A 781 4.73 30.34 -15.50
N ILE A 782 5.56 29.29 -15.54
CA ILE A 782 5.20 27.96 -15.04
C ILE A 782 4.90 28.06 -13.52
N PRO A 783 3.88 27.36 -12.98
CA PRO A 783 3.68 27.24 -11.53
C PRO A 783 4.89 26.62 -10.83
N GLU A 784 5.29 27.14 -9.67
CA GLU A 784 6.46 26.67 -8.91
C GLU A 784 6.39 25.16 -8.61
N GLU A 785 5.18 24.68 -8.35
CA GLU A 785 4.85 23.28 -8.09
C GLU A 785 5.12 22.37 -9.31
N LEU A 786 5.00 22.89 -10.54
CA LEU A 786 5.33 22.13 -11.76
C LEU A 786 6.85 22.01 -11.96
N TYR A 787 7.66 22.92 -11.41
CA TYR A 787 9.12 22.81 -11.46
C TYR A 787 9.62 21.66 -10.60
N GLU A 788 9.18 21.56 -9.34
CA GLU A 788 9.53 20.43 -8.46
C GLU A 788 9.19 19.08 -9.12
N VAL A 789 8.08 19.10 -9.84
CA VAL A 789 7.49 17.99 -10.56
C VAL A 789 8.35 17.59 -11.78
N ILE A 790 8.66 18.52 -12.70
CA ILE A 790 9.56 18.29 -13.84
C ILE A 790 10.99 17.94 -13.39
N ILE A 791 11.45 18.55 -12.30
CA ILE A 791 12.72 18.22 -11.66
C ILE A 791 12.65 16.76 -11.20
N SER A 792 11.64 16.31 -10.45
CA SER A 792 11.53 14.92 -10.00
C SER A 792 11.52 13.89 -11.15
N LEU A 793 10.84 14.18 -12.27
CA LEU A 793 10.87 13.37 -13.51
C LEU A 793 12.28 13.16 -14.05
N SER A 794 13.11 14.19 -13.93
CA SER A 794 14.47 14.22 -14.44
C SER A 794 15.45 13.39 -13.60
N TRP A 795 15.07 13.05 -12.36
CA TRP A 795 15.88 12.29 -11.39
C TRP A 795 15.57 10.79 -11.36
N GLN A 796 14.39 10.37 -11.82
CA GLN A 796 13.95 8.97 -11.81
C GLN A 796 14.31 8.20 -13.09
N THR A 797 14.77 8.88 -14.14
CA THR A 797 15.15 8.26 -15.42
C THR A 797 16.48 7.48 -15.30
N PRO A 798 16.61 6.25 -15.82
CA PRO A 798 17.87 5.52 -15.85
C PRO A 798 19.01 6.34 -16.48
N LEU A 799 20.22 6.27 -15.90
CA LEU A 799 21.41 7.01 -16.34
C LEU A 799 21.70 6.91 -17.86
N SER A 800 21.39 5.77 -18.47
CA SER A 800 21.53 5.53 -19.91
C SER A 800 20.62 6.40 -20.79
N GLN A 801 19.58 7.00 -20.22
CA GLN A 801 18.58 7.83 -20.91
C GLN A 801 18.69 9.32 -20.53
N GLN A 802 19.70 9.71 -19.72
CA GLN A 802 19.85 11.06 -19.17
C GLN A 802 20.62 12.07 -20.05
N GLN A 803 21.02 11.71 -21.27
CA GLN A 803 21.87 12.59 -22.10
C GLN A 803 21.20 13.92 -22.49
N GLY A 804 19.87 14.00 -22.57
CA GLY A 804 19.12 15.26 -22.82
C GLY A 804 18.67 16.01 -21.56
N LEU A 805 18.87 15.41 -20.37
CA LEU A 805 18.32 15.92 -19.10
C LEU A 805 19.22 16.95 -18.42
N ALA A 806 20.51 17.00 -18.78
CA ALA A 806 21.46 17.96 -18.22
C ALA A 806 21.13 19.43 -18.59
N GLU A 807 20.71 19.68 -19.83
CA GLU A 807 20.32 21.02 -20.29
C GLU A 807 18.99 21.49 -19.68
N VAL A 808 17.99 20.61 -19.59
CA VAL A 808 16.72 20.88 -18.90
C VAL A 808 16.96 21.21 -17.42
N LYS A 809 17.78 20.40 -16.73
CA LYS A 809 18.15 20.62 -15.32
C LYS A 809 18.86 21.95 -15.11
N SER A 810 19.82 22.28 -15.98
CA SER A 810 20.57 23.54 -15.93
C SER A 810 19.65 24.76 -16.12
N LYS A 811 18.74 24.72 -17.10
CA LYS A 811 17.83 25.83 -17.38
C LYS A 811 16.78 26.01 -16.28
N LEU A 812 16.21 24.93 -15.75
CA LEU A 812 15.25 25.01 -14.63
C LEU A 812 15.91 25.51 -13.34
N SER A 813 17.20 25.21 -13.13
CA SER A 813 17.98 25.70 -11.98
C SER A 813 18.40 27.18 -12.07
N LEU A 814 18.26 27.82 -13.24
CA LEU A 814 18.52 29.26 -13.43
C LEU A 814 17.27 30.13 -13.22
N ILE A 815 16.09 29.50 -13.14
CA ILE A 815 14.79 30.17 -13.01
C ILE A 815 14.32 30.18 -11.53
N LEU A 816 14.79 29.23 -10.73
CA LEU A 816 14.72 29.21 -9.26
C LEU A 816 15.87 30.02 -8.66
#